data_AF-A0A847NEN9-F1
#
_entry.id   AF-A0A847NEN9-F1
#
_cell.length_a   1.000
_cell.length_b   1.000
_cell.length_c   1.000
_cell.angle_alpha   90.00
_cell.angle_beta   90.00
_cell.angle_gamma   90.00
#
_symmetry.space_group_name_H-M   'P 1'
#
loop_
_entity.id
_entity.type
_entity.pdbx_description
1 polymer ?
#
loop_
_entity_poly.entity_id
_entity_poly.type
_entity_poly.pdbx_seq_one_letter_code
_entity_poly.pdbx_strand_id
1 'polypeptide(L)'
;MHGIGFRNCTSSKNKNKNNFKEETTRMNKKILALLLAFAMMFSSITVAFADEPATIGADAKALETMGVLQGDTGTVTPEYLVKETTRMQAAIMYLRLRGLEDEAKAFTGTDNFTDAGTMVWGEGKAMMAYLKANPQLGWIGGDGGRFNPFATITAQEFYKVMLEALGYKQTTAEAEGDFKWTEVMAFAAEKGLVKVADVEKFTNNDLATATMEALKVNVKDSKDTLAVKLVDDGMINKEAAIEAGLYVKEIAAAVKSAKALGNSVVEVKFEDDVDAAAENADNYAIEGLEVKSAVVTGKDTARLETAAMTSGKVYKLTVGEKTVQFAGIAKVSGGPEIDTVKSEDVEEVVIKFNKNIDLATGTDVDNYSIKDVEIVKAEVDGKEVTLTTEGLKDRTKYSVRATNIKSVDGVAKRTNTESFTVRFDTNAPKIDGDIEVQTNERIVVKFNEKVTKESAENLDNYSIKVDESNGSELDILSVTWDSDDENNVEIVTEPMEKREDYKLSVNNIADQRKVANVMTRPATKVYRAVAEDNKAPEWKTLTVLSPTTIMVEFADGSKIDEDSALDLNNYELEDLNIESIRTIKNEWKTFRAILTVEEMETGKTYDLTIYDILDEFGNAMKETKKPAKAISSNLASAKLETAVATGKNAITLTFDKEIDETTAENIANYEIDEEVGAPTKAELQDDGVTVKLEVNDIINGYGEYDIIVDGVEDLAGNELY
;
A
#
# COMPACT_ATOMS: atom_id res chain seq x y z
N MET A 1 58.03 9.13 76.03
CA MET A 1 58.36 7.77 76.53
C MET A 1 57.98 6.77 75.44
N HIS A 2 58.89 5.83 75.15
CA HIS A 2 58.77 4.56 74.43
C HIS A 2 57.32 4.01 74.28
N GLY A 3 56.92 3.33 73.20
CA GLY A 3 57.62 2.80 72.05
C GLY A 3 56.66 2.06 71.09
N ILE A 4 57.15 1.91 69.86
CA ILE A 4 56.99 0.82 68.86
C ILE A 4 55.81 -0.15 69.01
N GLY A 5 55.00 -0.27 67.94
CA GLY A 5 54.09 -1.40 67.74
C GLY A 5 53.26 -1.35 66.45
N PHE A 6 53.89 -1.73 65.32
CA PHE A 6 53.31 -2.40 64.13
C PHE A 6 51.79 -2.34 63.85
N ARG A 7 51.38 -1.74 62.73
CA ARG A 7 50.73 -2.41 61.55
C ARG A 7 50.02 -1.40 60.63
N ASN A 8 50.40 -1.47 59.36
CA ASN A 8 49.67 -1.20 58.12
C ASN A 8 48.84 0.09 57.98
N CYS A 9 49.40 1.03 57.21
CA CYS A 9 48.65 1.96 56.38
C CYS A 9 47.77 1.19 55.37
N THR A 10 46.47 1.43 55.41
CA THR A 10 45.65 1.47 54.18
C THR A 10 44.63 2.61 54.30
N SER A 11 44.97 3.72 53.65
CA SER A 11 44.02 4.74 53.24
C SER A 11 42.97 4.11 52.33
N SER A 12 41.72 4.14 52.76
CA SER A 12 40.53 3.88 51.97
C SER A 12 40.51 4.80 50.74
N LYS A 13 41.01 4.29 49.61
CA LYS A 13 40.65 4.78 48.27
C LYS A 13 39.42 3.99 47.86
N ASN A 14 38.26 4.62 47.97
CA ASN A 14 37.02 4.13 47.39
C ASN A 14 37.13 4.26 45.86
N LYS A 15 37.72 3.24 45.22
CA LYS A 15 37.58 2.99 43.78
C LYS A 15 36.19 2.39 43.59
N ASN A 16 35.22 3.20 43.15
CA ASN A 16 34.03 2.65 42.51
C ASN A 16 34.51 1.94 41.24
N LYS A 17 34.48 0.61 41.27
CA LYS A 17 34.69 -0.25 40.11
C LYS A 17 33.56 0.01 39.14
N ASN A 18 33.92 0.27 37.89
CA ASN A 18 33.05 0.07 36.74
C ASN A 18 32.51 -1.37 36.78
N ASN A 19 31.21 -1.53 37.04
CA ASN A 19 30.49 -2.76 36.75
C ASN A 19 30.17 -2.78 35.26
N PHE A 20 31.15 -3.18 34.45
CA PHE A 20 30.85 -3.86 33.20
C PHE A 20 30.44 -5.29 33.60
N LYS A 21 29.15 -5.59 33.56
CA LYS A 21 28.69 -6.98 33.50
C LYS A 21 28.95 -7.45 32.07
N GLU A 22 30.07 -8.12 31.86
CA GLU A 22 30.13 -9.15 30.81
C GLU A 22 29.11 -10.22 31.21
N GLU A 23 27.99 -10.30 30.50
CA GLU A 23 27.22 -11.53 30.44
C GLU A 23 28.06 -12.54 29.68
N THR A 24 28.88 -13.27 30.43
CA THR A 24 29.47 -14.51 29.93
C THR A 24 28.32 -15.51 29.79
N THR A 25 27.80 -15.67 28.58
CA THR A 25 26.84 -16.72 28.24
C THR A 25 27.49 -18.05 28.60
N ARG A 26 27.03 -18.61 29.71
CA ARG A 26 27.54 -19.87 30.25
C ARG A 26 27.04 -20.97 29.32
N MET A 27 27.84 -21.30 28.30
CA MET A 27 27.58 -22.43 27.41
C MET A 27 27.18 -23.65 28.23
N ASN A 28 25.99 -24.16 27.93
CA ASN A 28 25.38 -25.27 28.63
C ASN A 28 26.26 -26.50 28.41
N LYS A 29 26.79 -27.11 29.48
CA LYS A 29 27.72 -28.26 29.42
C LYS A 29 27.16 -29.50 28.69
N LYS A 30 25.88 -29.48 28.32
CA LYS A 30 25.21 -30.48 27.48
C LYS A 30 25.46 -30.30 25.98
N ILE A 31 25.77 -29.09 25.50
CA ILE A 31 26.08 -28.80 24.08
C ILE A 31 27.52 -29.24 23.74
N LEU A 32 28.45 -29.10 24.68
CA LEU A 32 29.84 -29.55 24.50
C LEU A 32 29.99 -31.09 24.47
N ALA A 33 29.08 -31.80 25.13
CA ALA A 33 29.06 -33.27 25.13
C ALA A 33 28.44 -33.86 23.84
N LEU A 34 27.51 -33.12 23.20
CA LEU A 34 26.92 -33.48 21.91
C LEU A 34 27.93 -33.29 20.75
N LEU A 35 28.77 -32.25 20.83
CA LEU A 35 29.83 -31.95 19.85
C LEU A 35 31.02 -32.93 19.89
N LEU A 36 31.33 -33.54 21.03
CA LEU A 36 32.44 -34.51 21.13
C LEU A 36 32.06 -35.93 20.70
N ALA A 37 30.78 -36.31 20.77
CA ALA A 37 30.34 -37.66 20.45
C ALA A 37 30.23 -37.91 18.92
N PHE A 38 30.02 -36.86 18.12
CA PHE A 38 29.93 -36.98 16.65
C PHE A 38 31.31 -36.97 15.96
N ALA A 39 32.34 -36.42 16.61
CA ALA A 39 33.70 -36.30 16.04
C ALA A 39 34.54 -37.59 16.10
N MET A 40 34.14 -38.62 16.86
CA MET A 40 34.98 -39.80 17.15
C MET A 40 34.71 -41.05 16.28
N MET A 41 33.84 -41.02 15.27
CA MET A 41 33.53 -42.20 14.45
C MET A 41 33.99 -42.18 12.98
N PHE A 42 34.76 -41.19 12.53
CA PHE A 42 35.38 -41.22 11.20
C PHE A 42 36.84 -40.81 11.24
N SER A 43 37.70 -41.77 11.59
CA SER A 43 39.15 -41.65 11.43
C SER A 43 39.65 -42.59 10.34
N SER A 44 39.82 -42.03 9.14
CA SER A 44 40.82 -42.49 8.17
C SER A 44 41.27 -41.29 7.33
N ILE A 45 42.42 -40.74 7.69
CA ILE A 45 43.07 -39.64 6.99
C ILE A 45 43.79 -40.21 5.76
N THR A 46 43.49 -39.67 4.58
CA THR A 46 44.43 -39.59 3.46
C THR A 46 44.56 -38.14 3.05
N VAL A 47 45.78 -37.60 3.12
CA VAL A 47 46.12 -36.24 2.70
C VAL A 47 46.31 -36.23 1.18
N ALA A 48 45.66 -35.30 0.48
CA ALA A 48 46.04 -34.90 -0.87
C ALA A 48 45.52 -33.48 -1.21
N PHE A 49 46.50 -32.61 -1.52
CA PHE A 49 46.53 -31.36 -2.30
C PHE A 49 45.42 -30.31 -2.17
N ALA A 50 45.86 -29.07 -1.90
CA ALA A 50 45.07 -27.85 -1.92
C ALA A 50 44.75 -27.44 -3.37
N ASP A 51 43.48 -27.55 -3.75
CA ASP A 51 42.88 -26.82 -4.87
C ASP A 51 42.32 -25.48 -4.36
N GLU A 52 42.06 -24.53 -5.27
CA GLU A 52 41.39 -23.25 -4.98
C GLU A 52 40.14 -23.47 -4.10
N PRO A 53 39.80 -22.53 -3.18
CA PRO A 53 38.64 -22.70 -2.31
C PRO A 53 37.38 -22.85 -3.19
N ALA A 54 36.80 -24.05 -3.18
CA ALA A 54 35.57 -24.33 -3.89
C ALA A 54 34.49 -23.33 -3.44
N THR A 55 33.83 -22.69 -4.40
CA THR A 55 32.82 -21.66 -4.11
C THR A 55 31.45 -22.31 -3.94
N ILE A 56 30.67 -21.83 -2.96
CA ILE A 56 29.26 -22.22 -2.77
C ILE A 56 28.46 -21.70 -3.97
N GLY A 57 27.71 -22.59 -4.63
CA GLY A 57 26.84 -22.23 -5.76
C GLY A 57 25.65 -21.35 -5.34
N ALA A 58 25.09 -20.58 -6.29
CA ALA A 58 24.01 -19.62 -6.03
C ALA A 58 22.77 -20.26 -5.36
N ASP A 59 22.33 -21.43 -5.84
CA ASP A 59 21.16 -22.14 -5.31
C ASP A 59 21.35 -22.50 -3.82
N ALA A 60 22.51 -23.09 -3.49
CA ALA A 60 22.85 -23.46 -2.12
C ALA A 60 22.99 -22.23 -1.21
N LYS A 61 23.55 -21.13 -1.73
CA LYS A 61 23.68 -19.87 -0.98
C LYS A 61 22.31 -19.26 -0.68
N ALA A 62 21.42 -19.21 -1.67
CA ALA A 62 20.07 -18.69 -1.49
C ALA A 62 19.28 -19.51 -0.45
N LEU A 63 19.37 -20.84 -0.52
CA LEU A 63 18.72 -21.73 0.47
C LEU A 63 19.35 -21.64 1.86
N GLU A 64 20.64 -21.36 1.97
CA GLU A 64 21.28 -21.04 3.26
C GLU A 64 20.75 -19.73 3.83
N THR A 65 20.68 -18.66 3.02
CA THR A 65 20.15 -17.35 3.43
C THR A 65 18.69 -17.44 3.88
N MET A 66 17.85 -18.21 3.16
CA MET A 66 16.47 -18.50 3.55
C MET A 66 16.36 -19.44 4.78
N GLY A 67 17.49 -19.96 5.29
CA GLY A 67 17.54 -20.88 6.41
C GLY A 67 17.12 -22.32 6.08
N VAL A 68 16.71 -22.61 4.84
CA VAL A 68 16.24 -23.93 4.38
C VAL A 68 17.36 -24.97 4.36
N LEU A 69 18.54 -24.61 3.84
CA LEU A 69 19.71 -25.48 3.79
C LEU A 69 20.66 -25.17 4.95
N GLN A 70 21.02 -26.18 5.74
CA GLN A 70 21.93 -26.04 6.88
C GLN A 70 23.02 -27.11 6.80
N GLY A 71 24.28 -26.68 6.85
CA GLY A 71 25.42 -27.60 6.90
C GLY A 71 25.59 -28.27 8.27
N ASP A 72 26.54 -29.19 8.39
CA ASP A 72 26.75 -30.02 9.60
C ASP A 72 26.97 -29.20 10.89
N THR A 73 27.52 -27.99 10.77
CA THR A 73 27.79 -27.07 11.88
C THR A 73 26.84 -25.86 11.91
N GLY A 74 25.74 -25.91 11.15
CA GLY A 74 24.80 -24.81 10.94
C GLY A 74 25.15 -23.87 9.79
N THR A 75 26.35 -23.99 9.21
CA THR A 75 26.82 -23.21 8.05
C THR A 75 27.09 -24.12 6.86
N VAL A 76 26.67 -23.71 5.66
CA VAL A 76 26.93 -24.45 4.43
C VAL A 76 28.38 -24.26 4.01
N THR A 77 29.07 -25.36 3.71
CA THR A 77 30.47 -25.37 3.29
C THR A 77 30.63 -26.17 2.00
N PRO A 78 31.67 -25.91 1.19
CA PRO A 78 31.92 -26.70 -0.01
C PRO A 78 32.10 -28.20 0.28
N GLU A 79 32.73 -28.54 1.41
CA GLU A 79 32.90 -29.93 1.87
C GLU A 79 31.58 -30.58 2.25
N TYR A 80 30.61 -29.80 2.75
CA TYR A 80 29.25 -30.29 3.01
C TYR A 80 28.49 -30.55 1.71
N LEU A 81 28.64 -29.68 0.71
CA LEU A 81 27.90 -29.76 -0.55
C LEU A 81 28.23 -31.00 -1.39
N VAL A 82 29.46 -31.51 -1.31
CA VAL A 82 29.90 -32.72 -2.04
C VAL A 82 29.52 -34.04 -1.36
N LYS A 83 28.93 -34.00 -0.15
CA LYS A 83 28.50 -35.23 0.55
C LYS A 83 27.21 -35.76 -0.05
N GLU A 84 27.11 -37.08 -0.15
CA GLU A 84 25.87 -37.77 -0.51
C GLU A 84 24.78 -37.49 0.54
N THR A 85 23.57 -37.18 0.08
CA THR A 85 22.44 -36.83 0.95
C THR A 85 21.72 -38.09 1.41
N THR A 86 21.58 -38.26 2.73
CA THR A 86 20.74 -39.33 3.28
C THR A 86 19.26 -38.98 3.14
N ARG A 87 18.41 -40.00 3.05
CA ARG A 87 16.94 -39.85 2.98
C ARG A 87 16.37 -39.09 4.17
N MET A 88 16.96 -39.24 5.36
CA MET A 88 16.60 -38.43 6.53
C MET A 88 17.01 -36.95 6.38
N GLN A 89 18.21 -36.65 5.88
CA GLN A 89 18.65 -35.25 5.67
C GLN A 89 17.73 -34.52 4.69
N ALA A 90 17.36 -35.17 3.57
CA ALA A 90 16.40 -34.60 2.61
C ALA A 90 15.03 -34.34 3.26
N ALA A 91 14.55 -35.24 4.12
CA ALA A 91 13.28 -35.06 4.82
C ALA A 91 13.32 -33.93 5.86
N ILE A 92 14.43 -33.74 6.56
CA ILE A 92 14.60 -32.61 7.49
C ILE A 92 14.56 -31.29 6.73
N MET A 93 15.31 -31.18 5.62
CA MET A 93 15.30 -29.98 4.79
C MET A 93 13.90 -29.72 4.20
N TYR A 94 13.18 -30.76 3.77
CA TYR A 94 11.79 -30.65 3.34
C TYR A 94 10.87 -30.12 4.45
N LEU A 95 10.96 -30.67 5.66
CA LEU A 95 10.16 -30.21 6.79
C LEU A 95 10.47 -28.74 7.11
N ARG A 96 11.74 -28.34 7.02
CA ARG A 96 12.15 -26.94 7.21
C ARG A 96 11.59 -26.03 6.13
N LEU A 97 11.67 -26.43 4.87
CA LEU A 97 11.07 -25.73 3.72
C LEU A 97 9.56 -25.50 3.92
N ARG A 98 8.89 -26.43 4.62
CA ARG A 98 7.46 -26.36 4.93
C ARG A 98 7.14 -25.71 6.28
N GLY A 99 8.12 -25.19 7.01
CA GLY A 99 7.91 -24.65 8.36
C GLY A 99 7.50 -25.68 9.43
N LEU A 100 7.64 -26.99 9.14
CA LEU A 100 7.17 -28.09 9.98
C LEU A 100 8.28 -28.76 10.81
N GLU A 101 9.53 -28.29 10.72
CA GLU A 101 10.66 -28.96 11.39
C GLU A 101 10.48 -29.02 12.91
N ASP A 102 10.12 -27.92 13.55
CA ASP A 102 10.00 -27.88 15.01
C ASP A 102 8.76 -28.63 15.51
N GLU A 103 7.65 -28.60 14.77
CA GLU A 103 6.48 -29.44 15.03
C GLU A 103 6.85 -30.92 14.96
N ALA A 104 7.60 -31.32 13.92
CA ALA A 104 8.05 -32.69 13.73
C ALA A 104 9.05 -33.15 14.81
N LYS A 105 9.94 -32.26 15.29
CA LYS A 105 10.84 -32.53 16.43
C LYS A 105 10.06 -32.79 17.72
N ALA A 106 8.99 -32.04 17.94
CA ALA A 106 8.16 -32.11 19.14
C ALA A 106 7.10 -33.24 19.10
N PHE A 107 6.96 -33.92 17.97
CA PHE A 107 5.90 -34.91 17.77
C PHE A 107 6.02 -36.11 18.72
N THR A 108 4.92 -36.42 19.43
CA THR A 108 4.89 -37.47 20.47
C THR A 108 4.26 -38.78 20.01
N GLY A 109 3.88 -38.89 18.73
CA GLY A 109 3.28 -40.11 18.18
C GLY A 109 4.25 -41.29 18.25
N THR A 110 3.72 -42.46 18.60
CA THR A 110 4.51 -43.69 18.79
C THR A 110 4.46 -44.65 17.61
N ASP A 111 3.48 -44.50 16.72
CA ASP A 111 3.44 -45.26 15.47
C ASP A 111 4.54 -44.76 14.52
N ASN A 112 5.35 -45.69 13.99
CA ASN A 112 6.54 -45.35 13.23
C ASN A 112 6.87 -46.41 12.17
N PHE A 113 7.82 -46.10 11.29
CA PHE A 113 8.32 -47.05 10.28
C PHE A 113 8.97 -48.26 10.95
N THR A 114 8.97 -49.39 10.26
CA THR A 114 9.42 -50.68 10.82
C THR A 114 10.91 -50.68 11.19
N ASP A 115 11.70 -49.78 10.60
CA ASP A 115 13.13 -49.59 10.88
C ASP A 115 13.43 -48.38 11.79
N ALA A 116 12.41 -47.79 12.43
CA ALA A 116 12.59 -46.66 13.36
C ALA A 116 13.51 -46.96 14.56
N GLY A 117 13.74 -48.24 14.88
CA GLY A 117 14.72 -48.66 15.88
C GLY A 117 16.19 -48.37 15.51
N THR A 118 16.47 -48.14 14.22
CA THR A 118 17.81 -47.75 13.74
C THR A 118 18.13 -46.29 14.04
N MET A 119 17.12 -45.45 14.23
CA MET A 119 17.27 -44.03 14.56
C MET A 119 17.41 -43.85 16.07
N VAL A 120 18.65 -43.74 16.54
CA VAL A 120 18.97 -43.52 17.97
C VAL A 120 18.83 -42.06 18.39
N TRP A 121 18.83 -41.12 17.43
CA TRP A 121 18.57 -39.72 17.69
C TRP A 121 17.06 -39.50 17.92
N GLY A 122 16.71 -39.08 19.14
CA GLY A 122 15.32 -39.01 19.60
C GLY A 122 14.43 -38.11 18.75
N GLU A 123 14.90 -36.92 18.38
CA GLU A 123 14.16 -35.99 17.53
C GLU A 123 14.02 -36.52 16.10
N GLY A 124 15.07 -37.13 15.54
CA GLY A 124 14.97 -37.79 14.22
C GLY A 124 13.94 -38.92 14.20
N LYS A 125 13.83 -39.67 15.30
CA LYS A 125 12.81 -40.70 15.46
C LYS A 125 11.40 -40.10 15.57
N ALA A 126 11.25 -38.96 16.24
CA ALA A 126 9.99 -38.21 16.32
C ALA A 126 9.57 -37.66 14.95
N MET A 127 10.49 -37.05 14.20
CA MET A 127 10.24 -36.59 12.84
C MET A 127 9.82 -37.73 11.90
N MET A 128 10.46 -38.91 12.00
CA MET A 128 10.02 -40.08 11.24
C MET A 128 8.58 -40.50 11.59
N ALA A 129 8.20 -40.47 12.88
CA ALA A 129 6.82 -40.73 13.28
C ALA A 129 5.86 -39.67 12.73
N TYR A 130 6.27 -38.39 12.72
CA TYR A 130 5.50 -37.28 12.17
C TYR A 130 5.23 -37.45 10.67
N LEU A 131 6.28 -37.79 9.91
CA LEU A 131 6.17 -38.05 8.47
C LEU A 131 5.23 -39.24 8.19
N LYS A 132 5.29 -40.29 9.01
CA LYS A 132 4.37 -41.44 8.89
C LYS A 132 2.92 -41.05 9.17
N ALA A 133 2.70 -40.20 10.18
CA ALA A 133 1.37 -39.70 10.53
C ALA A 133 0.81 -38.72 9.48
N ASN A 134 1.67 -38.13 8.65
CA ASN A 134 1.33 -37.14 7.63
C ASN A 134 1.73 -37.62 6.22
N PRO A 135 1.12 -38.71 5.70
CA PRO A 135 1.48 -39.26 4.38
C PRO A 135 1.27 -38.28 3.23
N GLN A 136 0.43 -37.26 3.41
CA GLN A 136 0.21 -36.17 2.44
C GLN A 136 1.46 -35.31 2.17
N LEU A 137 2.50 -35.41 3.00
CA LEU A 137 3.81 -34.77 2.80
C LEU A 137 4.71 -35.55 1.81
N GLY A 138 4.24 -36.68 1.29
CA GLY A 138 4.94 -37.48 0.29
C GLY A 138 6.02 -38.43 0.82
N TRP A 139 6.18 -38.51 2.14
CA TRP A 139 7.17 -39.37 2.78
C TRP A 139 6.57 -40.72 3.26
N ILE A 140 6.03 -41.50 2.32
CA ILE A 140 5.20 -42.70 2.61
C ILE A 140 5.98 -44.01 2.92
N GLY A 141 7.30 -43.97 3.03
CA GLY A 141 8.16 -45.15 3.23
C GLY A 141 8.26 -46.05 1.97
N GLY A 142 9.13 -47.05 2.01
CA GLY A 142 9.32 -48.06 0.95
C GLY A 142 8.77 -49.43 1.35
N ASP A 143 9.10 -50.45 0.54
CA ASP A 143 8.65 -51.82 0.72
C ASP A 143 8.86 -52.35 2.16
N GLY A 144 7.85 -53.03 2.70
CA GLY A 144 7.89 -53.57 4.07
C GLY A 144 7.74 -52.52 5.18
N GLY A 145 7.28 -51.31 4.86
CA GLY A 145 6.98 -50.25 5.81
C GLY A 145 8.23 -49.58 6.41
N ARG A 146 9.36 -49.64 5.71
CA ARG A 146 10.66 -49.07 6.13
C ARG A 146 10.84 -47.66 5.59
N PHE A 147 11.50 -46.78 6.32
CA PHE A 147 11.87 -45.45 5.83
C PHE A 147 13.26 -45.41 5.19
N ASN A 148 14.19 -46.24 5.68
CA ASN A 148 15.60 -46.28 5.32
C ASN A 148 16.32 -44.93 5.54
N PRO A 149 16.36 -44.38 6.78
CA PRO A 149 16.81 -43.01 7.06
C PRO A 149 18.27 -42.72 6.66
N PHE A 150 19.14 -43.73 6.69
CA PHE A 150 20.58 -43.57 6.39
C PHE A 150 20.97 -43.98 4.98
N ALA A 151 20.03 -44.43 4.15
CA ALA A 151 20.30 -44.69 2.74
C ALA A 151 20.45 -43.36 2.00
N THR A 152 21.34 -43.32 0.99
CA THR A 152 21.42 -42.20 0.06
C THR A 152 20.10 -42.09 -0.70
N ILE A 153 19.50 -40.89 -0.73
CA ILE A 153 18.29 -40.63 -1.50
C ILE A 153 18.63 -40.51 -2.99
N THR A 154 17.74 -40.95 -3.86
CA THR A 154 17.88 -40.78 -5.31
C THR A 154 17.20 -39.51 -5.81
N ALA A 155 17.61 -39.00 -6.97
CA ALA A 155 16.93 -37.89 -7.63
C ALA A 155 15.43 -38.16 -7.86
N GLN A 156 15.09 -39.40 -8.26
CA GLN A 156 13.70 -39.83 -8.44
C GLN A 156 12.89 -39.76 -7.14
N GLU A 157 13.42 -40.26 -6.03
CA GLU A 157 12.75 -40.17 -4.73
C GLU A 157 12.53 -38.72 -4.29
N PHE A 158 13.52 -37.85 -4.50
CA PHE A 158 13.42 -36.45 -4.09
C PHE A 158 12.47 -35.65 -4.99
N TYR A 159 12.54 -35.78 -6.31
CA TYR A 159 11.61 -35.12 -7.23
C TYR A 159 10.17 -35.58 -7.02
N LYS A 160 9.94 -36.85 -6.68
CA LYS A 160 8.61 -37.32 -6.26
C LYS A 160 8.07 -36.51 -5.07
N VAL A 161 8.88 -36.25 -4.06
CA VAL A 161 8.49 -35.44 -2.90
C VAL A 161 8.26 -33.97 -3.28
N MET A 162 9.08 -33.41 -4.17
CA MET A 162 8.88 -32.03 -4.68
C MET A 162 7.59 -31.90 -5.48
N LEU A 163 7.24 -32.89 -6.31
CA LEU A 163 5.96 -32.95 -7.02
C LEU A 163 4.78 -32.98 -6.05
N GLU A 164 4.91 -33.68 -4.93
CA GLU A 164 3.87 -33.67 -3.88
C GLU A 164 3.77 -32.34 -3.12
N ALA A 165 4.87 -31.60 -2.96
CA ALA A 165 4.82 -30.22 -2.46
C ALA A 165 4.14 -29.27 -3.46
N LEU A 166 4.31 -29.51 -4.76
CA LEU A 166 3.61 -28.79 -5.84
C LEU A 166 2.13 -29.18 -5.97
N GLY A 167 1.62 -30.09 -5.14
CA GLY A 167 0.21 -30.50 -5.13
C GLY A 167 -0.13 -31.66 -6.06
N TYR A 168 0.83 -32.17 -6.84
CA TYR A 168 0.63 -33.36 -7.66
C TYR A 168 0.70 -34.63 -6.81
N LYS A 169 -0.16 -35.61 -7.05
CA LYS A 169 -0.21 -36.83 -6.24
C LYS A 169 0.27 -38.05 -7.00
N GLN A 170 1.03 -38.91 -6.34
CA GLN A 170 1.39 -40.21 -6.89
C GLN A 170 0.18 -41.14 -6.84
N THR A 171 -0.07 -41.89 -7.92
CA THR A 171 -1.02 -43.01 -7.92
C THR A 171 -0.55 -44.13 -7.00
N THR A 172 -1.42 -44.53 -6.06
CA THR A 172 -1.23 -45.68 -5.15
C THR A 172 -2.28 -46.75 -5.41
N ALA A 173 -2.25 -47.86 -4.65
CA ALA A 173 -3.28 -48.89 -4.75
C ALA A 173 -4.64 -48.42 -4.21
N GLU A 174 -4.62 -47.40 -3.35
CA GLU A 174 -5.77 -46.86 -2.64
C GLU A 174 -6.39 -45.64 -3.32
N ALA A 175 -5.61 -44.89 -4.11
CA ALA A 175 -6.07 -43.67 -4.78
C ALA A 175 -5.39 -43.45 -6.14
N GLU A 176 -6.17 -43.02 -7.11
CA GLU A 176 -5.66 -42.54 -8.41
C GLU A 176 -5.06 -41.13 -8.23
N GLY A 177 -3.86 -40.93 -8.75
CA GLY A 177 -3.12 -39.66 -8.72
C GLY A 177 -2.75 -39.18 -10.12
N ASP A 178 -1.88 -38.18 -10.17
CA ASP A 178 -1.41 -37.51 -11.39
C ASP A 178 -0.30 -38.29 -12.12
N PHE A 179 0.52 -39.08 -11.40
CA PHE A 179 1.63 -39.84 -11.98
C PHE A 179 1.90 -41.15 -11.22
N LYS A 180 2.44 -42.17 -11.90
CA LYS A 180 2.92 -43.40 -11.25
C LYS A 180 4.38 -43.29 -10.82
N TRP A 181 4.81 -44.17 -9.90
CA TRP A 181 6.23 -44.27 -9.50
C TRP A 181 7.20 -44.39 -10.68
N THR A 182 6.85 -45.20 -11.69
CA THR A 182 7.66 -45.41 -12.90
C THR A 182 7.68 -44.19 -13.84
N GLU A 183 6.79 -43.24 -13.64
CA GLU A 183 6.60 -42.05 -14.48
C GLU A 183 7.17 -40.78 -13.81
N VAL A 184 7.63 -40.86 -12.55
CA VAL A 184 8.11 -39.72 -11.75
C VAL A 184 9.06 -38.82 -12.52
N MET A 185 10.11 -39.37 -13.13
CA MET A 185 11.13 -38.56 -13.82
C MET A 185 10.58 -37.87 -15.06
N ALA A 186 9.71 -38.56 -15.82
CA ALA A 186 9.07 -37.98 -17.00
C ALA A 186 8.12 -36.85 -16.60
N PHE A 187 7.29 -37.08 -15.58
CA PHE A 187 6.36 -36.07 -15.08
C PHE A 187 7.08 -34.88 -14.43
N ALA A 188 8.15 -35.13 -13.67
CA ALA A 188 9.02 -34.09 -13.11
C ALA A 188 9.60 -33.20 -14.23
N ALA A 189 10.07 -33.82 -15.33
CA ALA A 189 10.57 -33.10 -16.48
C ALA A 189 9.49 -32.25 -17.18
N GLU A 190 8.24 -32.73 -17.28
CA GLU A 190 7.11 -31.93 -17.80
C GLU A 190 6.84 -30.67 -16.96
N LYS A 191 7.21 -30.67 -15.68
CA LYS A 191 7.10 -29.52 -14.78
C LYS A 191 8.39 -28.70 -14.69
N GLY A 192 9.41 -29.03 -15.47
CA GLY A 192 10.69 -28.31 -15.50
C GLY A 192 11.71 -28.72 -14.42
N LEU A 193 11.49 -29.84 -13.72
CA LEU A 193 12.42 -30.41 -12.75
C LEU A 193 13.39 -31.38 -13.45
N VAL A 194 14.53 -30.89 -13.93
CA VAL A 194 15.41 -31.67 -14.82
C VAL A 194 16.89 -31.64 -14.47
N LYS A 195 17.37 -30.60 -13.75
CA LYS A 195 18.81 -30.35 -13.59
C LYS A 195 19.58 -31.48 -12.91
N VAL A 196 18.93 -32.25 -12.04
CA VAL A 196 19.57 -33.36 -11.32
C VAL A 196 19.06 -34.73 -11.75
N ALA A 197 18.38 -34.82 -12.90
CA ALA A 197 17.78 -36.07 -13.34
C ALA A 197 18.80 -37.18 -13.65
N ASP A 198 19.99 -36.81 -14.13
CA ASP A 198 21.03 -37.74 -14.60
C ASP A 198 22.21 -37.91 -13.61
N VAL A 199 22.07 -37.42 -12.37
CA VAL A 199 23.17 -37.52 -11.38
C VAL A 199 23.32 -38.96 -10.87
N GLU A 200 24.55 -39.49 -10.92
CA GLU A 200 24.84 -40.85 -10.42
C GLU A 200 24.84 -40.93 -8.88
N LYS A 201 25.23 -39.83 -8.22
CA LYS A 201 25.29 -39.69 -6.77
C LYS A 201 24.58 -38.41 -6.39
N PHE A 202 23.52 -38.53 -5.60
CA PHE A 202 22.75 -37.38 -5.15
C PHE A 202 23.43 -36.73 -3.95
N THR A 203 23.99 -35.53 -4.15
CA THR A 203 24.71 -34.77 -3.14
C THR A 203 23.85 -33.68 -2.50
N ASN A 204 24.36 -33.07 -1.43
CA ASN A 204 23.69 -31.92 -0.81
C ASN A 204 23.60 -30.70 -1.75
N ASN A 205 24.52 -30.58 -2.72
CA ASN A 205 24.39 -29.59 -3.78
C ASN A 205 23.22 -29.90 -4.73
N ASP A 206 23.04 -31.17 -5.09
CA ASP A 206 21.94 -31.60 -5.96
C ASP A 206 20.59 -31.44 -5.25
N LEU A 207 20.53 -31.71 -3.94
CA LEU A 207 19.38 -31.40 -3.09
C LEU A 207 19.00 -29.92 -3.17
N ALA A 208 19.99 -29.03 -3.04
CA ALA A 208 19.79 -27.59 -3.14
C ALA A 208 19.27 -27.18 -4.52
N THR A 209 19.90 -27.67 -5.59
CA THR A 209 19.49 -27.38 -6.97
C THR A 209 18.08 -27.88 -7.29
N ALA A 210 17.75 -29.13 -6.91
CA ALA A 210 16.41 -29.68 -7.12
C ALA A 210 15.32 -28.92 -6.36
N THR A 211 15.63 -28.46 -5.14
CA THR A 211 14.72 -27.64 -4.34
C THR A 211 14.50 -26.28 -5.00
N MET A 212 15.58 -25.66 -5.50
CA MET A 212 15.50 -24.37 -6.19
C MET A 212 14.72 -24.45 -7.50
N GLU A 213 14.82 -25.57 -8.25
CA GLU A 213 13.92 -25.80 -9.39
C GLU A 213 12.47 -25.86 -8.94
N ALA A 214 12.15 -26.67 -7.93
CA ALA A 214 10.78 -26.83 -7.44
C ALA A 214 10.17 -25.52 -6.94
N LEU A 215 10.96 -24.69 -6.25
CA LEU A 215 10.54 -23.37 -5.78
C LEU A 215 10.08 -22.43 -6.91
N LYS A 216 10.58 -22.62 -8.12
CA LYS A 216 10.26 -21.80 -9.31
C LYS A 216 9.10 -22.35 -10.15
N VAL A 217 8.54 -23.50 -9.77
CA VAL A 217 7.45 -24.15 -10.52
C VAL A 217 6.10 -23.76 -9.92
N ASN A 218 5.11 -23.53 -10.79
CA ASN A 218 3.74 -23.25 -10.38
C ASN A 218 3.13 -24.42 -9.62
N VAL A 219 2.44 -24.12 -8.51
CA VAL A 219 1.64 -25.11 -7.78
C VAL A 219 0.49 -25.58 -8.69
N LYS A 220 0.11 -26.85 -8.58
CA LYS A 220 -1.01 -27.43 -9.32
C LYS A 220 -2.26 -26.56 -9.18
N ASP A 221 -2.90 -26.26 -10.31
CA ASP A 221 -4.10 -25.44 -10.42
C ASP A 221 -3.94 -23.99 -9.90
N SER A 222 -2.71 -23.50 -9.74
CA SER A 222 -2.38 -22.12 -9.37
C SER A 222 -1.46 -21.44 -10.39
N LYS A 223 -1.51 -20.11 -10.42
CA LYS A 223 -0.53 -19.27 -11.15
C LYS A 223 0.71 -18.99 -10.31
N ASP A 224 0.65 -19.20 -9.00
CA ASP A 224 1.74 -18.94 -8.07
C ASP A 224 2.77 -20.06 -8.09
N THR A 225 4.04 -19.68 -8.01
CA THR A 225 5.14 -20.63 -7.79
C THR A 225 5.07 -21.24 -6.39
N LEU A 226 5.72 -22.38 -6.19
CA LEU A 226 5.86 -22.97 -4.86
C LEU A 226 6.52 -21.98 -3.89
N ALA A 227 7.50 -21.18 -4.33
CA ALA A 227 8.10 -20.15 -3.50
C ALA A 227 7.10 -19.09 -3.05
N VAL A 228 6.29 -18.54 -3.97
CA VAL A 228 5.24 -17.56 -3.65
C VAL A 228 4.28 -18.15 -2.62
N LYS A 229 3.78 -19.37 -2.85
CA LYS A 229 2.90 -20.07 -1.92
C LYS A 229 3.50 -20.21 -0.51
N LEU A 230 4.78 -20.60 -0.42
CA LEU A 230 5.47 -20.82 0.85
C LEU A 230 5.79 -19.51 1.59
N VAL A 231 6.05 -18.42 0.86
CA VAL A 231 6.22 -17.09 1.46
C VAL A 231 4.88 -16.58 2.01
N ASP A 232 3.80 -16.69 1.23
CA ASP A 232 2.45 -16.26 1.65
C ASP A 232 1.94 -17.07 2.86
N ASP A 233 2.30 -18.36 2.95
CA ASP A 233 2.00 -19.21 4.11
C ASP A 233 2.93 -18.97 5.32
N GLY A 234 3.89 -18.05 5.22
CA GLY A 234 4.85 -17.71 6.27
C GLY A 234 5.92 -18.79 6.54
N MET A 235 6.12 -19.73 5.61
CA MET A 235 7.06 -20.85 5.74
C MET A 235 8.50 -20.48 5.34
N ILE A 236 8.66 -19.50 4.44
CA ILE A 236 9.96 -18.97 4.00
C ILE A 236 10.00 -17.47 4.30
N ASN A 237 11.16 -16.97 4.73
CA ASN A 237 11.37 -15.54 4.94
C ASN A 237 11.24 -14.78 3.61
N LYS A 238 10.36 -13.78 3.59
CA LYS A 238 10.00 -13.02 2.39
C LYS A 238 11.16 -12.23 1.83
N GLU A 239 11.91 -11.51 2.68
CA GLU A 239 13.04 -10.68 2.25
C GLU A 239 14.11 -11.52 1.55
N ALA A 240 14.45 -12.69 2.11
CA ALA A 240 15.39 -13.63 1.51
C ALA A 240 14.86 -14.25 0.20
N ALA A 241 13.54 -14.47 0.07
CA ALA A 241 12.94 -14.98 -1.16
C ALA A 241 12.93 -13.93 -2.28
N ILE A 242 12.71 -12.66 -1.95
CA ILE A 242 12.83 -11.53 -2.89
C ILE A 242 14.29 -11.40 -3.35
N GLU A 243 15.26 -11.40 -2.42
CA GLU A 243 16.70 -11.36 -2.76
C GLU A 243 17.11 -12.53 -3.68
N ALA A 244 16.51 -13.70 -3.49
CA ALA A 244 16.73 -14.88 -4.32
C ALA A 244 15.98 -14.87 -5.67
N GLY A 245 15.16 -13.85 -5.95
CA GLY A 245 14.33 -13.75 -7.15
C GLY A 245 13.24 -14.81 -7.25
N LEU A 246 12.72 -15.26 -6.10
CA LEU A 246 11.73 -16.33 -5.99
C LEU A 246 10.29 -15.84 -5.75
N TYR A 247 10.13 -14.59 -5.30
CA TYR A 247 8.85 -13.98 -5.06
C TYR A 247 8.60 -12.87 -6.08
N VAL A 248 7.82 -13.18 -7.12
CA VAL A 248 7.41 -12.21 -8.15
C VAL A 248 5.90 -12.20 -8.20
N LYS A 249 5.30 -11.13 -7.68
CA LYS A 249 3.87 -10.86 -7.77
C LYS A 249 3.71 -9.42 -8.22
N GLU A 250 2.91 -9.20 -9.26
CA GLU A 250 2.57 -7.84 -9.69
C GLU A 250 1.63 -7.20 -8.67
N ILE A 251 1.75 -5.88 -8.51
CA ILE A 251 0.83 -5.13 -7.67
C ILE A 251 -0.49 -5.00 -8.44
N ALA A 252 -1.56 -5.58 -7.90
CA ALA A 252 -2.86 -5.57 -8.57
C ALA A 252 -3.54 -4.19 -8.53
N ALA A 253 -3.30 -3.41 -7.47
CA ALA A 253 -3.85 -2.07 -7.34
C ALA A 253 -3.10 -1.09 -8.24
N ALA A 254 -3.85 -0.24 -8.93
CA ALA A 254 -3.30 0.84 -9.73
C ALA A 254 -2.66 1.91 -8.84
N VAL A 255 -1.50 2.43 -9.25
CA VAL A 255 -0.89 3.60 -8.59
C VAL A 255 -1.77 4.84 -8.84
N LYS A 256 -2.10 5.55 -7.76
CA LYS A 256 -2.89 6.79 -7.75
C LYS A 256 -1.98 8.01 -7.79
N SER A 257 -0.96 8.05 -6.91
CA SER A 257 -0.02 9.18 -6.84
C SER A 257 1.29 8.81 -6.16
N ALA A 258 2.30 9.66 -6.34
CA ALA A 258 3.58 9.58 -5.65
C ALA A 258 3.99 10.95 -5.12
N LYS A 259 4.68 10.99 -3.97
CA LYS A 259 5.20 12.22 -3.37
C LYS A 259 6.53 11.95 -2.67
N ALA A 260 7.54 12.77 -2.92
CA ALA A 260 8.77 12.73 -2.14
C ALA A 260 8.50 13.22 -0.70
N LEU A 261 8.83 12.40 0.29
CA LEU A 261 8.79 12.76 1.71
C LEU A 261 10.14 13.29 2.21
N GLY A 262 11.23 12.79 1.63
CA GLY A 262 12.62 13.18 1.92
C GLY A 262 13.44 13.21 0.65
N ASN A 263 14.75 13.43 0.75
CA ASN A 263 15.65 13.38 -0.41
C ASN A 263 15.89 11.96 -0.94
N SER A 264 15.56 10.92 -0.17
CA SER A 264 15.66 9.52 -0.61
C SER A 264 14.40 8.70 -0.32
N VAL A 265 13.30 9.33 0.09
CA VAL A 265 12.07 8.62 0.47
C VAL A 265 10.90 9.12 -0.36
N VAL A 266 10.18 8.21 -1.00
CA VAL A 266 8.96 8.49 -1.78
C VAL A 266 7.79 7.73 -1.17
N GLU A 267 6.67 8.40 -0.97
CA GLU A 267 5.39 7.77 -0.64
C GLU A 267 4.61 7.51 -1.93
N VAL A 268 3.99 6.34 -2.03
CA VAL A 268 3.18 5.90 -3.15
C VAL A 268 1.81 5.53 -2.62
N LYS A 269 0.76 6.15 -3.17
CA LYS A 269 -0.64 5.83 -2.86
C LYS A 269 -1.27 5.07 -4.01
N PHE A 270 -2.11 4.11 -3.69
CA PHE A 270 -2.82 3.25 -4.63
C PHE A 270 -4.31 3.59 -4.66
N GLU A 271 -4.99 3.16 -5.72
CA GLU A 271 -6.46 3.33 -5.86
C GLU A 271 -7.22 2.36 -4.96
N ASP A 272 -6.61 1.22 -4.60
CA ASP A 272 -7.16 0.14 -3.78
C ASP A 272 -6.13 -0.36 -2.75
N ASP A 273 -6.61 -1.20 -1.82
CA ASP A 273 -5.76 -1.92 -0.87
C ASP A 273 -4.67 -2.74 -1.61
N VAL A 274 -3.44 -2.63 -1.14
CA VAL A 274 -2.29 -3.39 -1.62
C VAL A 274 -1.95 -4.55 -0.70
N ASP A 275 -1.43 -5.61 -1.30
CA ASP A 275 -0.93 -6.78 -0.60
C ASP A 275 0.60 -6.78 -0.50
N ALA A 276 1.13 -7.93 -0.09
CA ALA A 276 2.55 -8.20 0.01
C ALA A 276 3.38 -7.87 -1.26
N ALA A 277 2.78 -7.83 -2.46
CA ALA A 277 3.46 -7.47 -3.69
C ALA A 277 4.03 -6.04 -3.65
N ALA A 278 3.38 -5.12 -2.94
CA ALA A 278 3.82 -3.73 -2.82
C ALA A 278 5.08 -3.55 -1.94
N GLU A 279 5.56 -4.61 -1.27
CA GLU A 279 6.85 -4.58 -0.58
C GLU A 279 8.03 -4.97 -1.49
N ASN A 280 7.77 -5.44 -2.71
CA ASN A 280 8.83 -5.76 -3.65
C ASN A 280 9.28 -4.50 -4.41
N ALA A 281 10.51 -4.05 -4.15
CA ALA A 281 11.10 -2.90 -4.82
C ALA A 281 11.14 -3.04 -6.36
N ASP A 282 11.27 -4.26 -6.88
CA ASP A 282 11.33 -4.51 -8.33
C ASP A 282 10.02 -4.20 -9.06
N ASN A 283 8.91 -4.08 -8.33
CA ASN A 283 7.62 -3.66 -8.89
C ASN A 283 7.53 -2.15 -9.14
N TYR A 284 8.57 -1.40 -8.77
CA TYR A 284 8.64 0.05 -8.90
C TYR A 284 9.82 0.44 -9.79
N ALA A 285 9.55 1.18 -10.86
CA ALA A 285 10.60 1.72 -11.73
C ALA A 285 10.56 3.25 -11.69
N ILE A 286 11.66 3.90 -11.35
CA ILE A 286 11.79 5.36 -11.41
C ILE A 286 12.85 5.74 -12.45
N GLU A 287 12.48 6.55 -13.44
CA GLU A 287 13.40 6.93 -14.52
C GLU A 287 14.65 7.67 -13.97
N GLY A 288 15.81 7.02 -14.11
CA GLY A 288 17.09 7.58 -13.68
C GLY A 288 17.26 7.67 -12.15
N LEU A 289 16.49 6.91 -11.37
CA LEU A 289 16.60 6.81 -9.91
C LEU A 289 16.44 5.36 -9.45
N GLU A 290 17.43 4.85 -8.72
CA GLU A 290 17.37 3.49 -8.16
C GLU A 290 16.37 3.42 -7.00
N VAL A 291 15.51 2.39 -7.00
CA VAL A 291 14.68 2.00 -5.87
C VAL A 291 15.42 0.92 -5.08
N LYS A 292 15.66 1.14 -3.79
CA LYS A 292 16.45 0.25 -2.94
C LYS A 292 15.60 -0.72 -2.13
N SER A 293 14.43 -0.26 -1.67
CA SER A 293 13.49 -1.07 -0.91
C SER A 293 12.10 -0.44 -0.97
N ALA A 294 11.06 -1.26 -0.81
CA ALA A 294 9.69 -0.84 -0.63
C ALA A 294 9.13 -1.42 0.67
N VAL A 295 8.22 -0.70 1.32
CA VAL A 295 7.52 -1.18 2.52
C VAL A 295 6.09 -0.66 2.51
N VAL A 296 5.13 -1.53 2.79
CA VAL A 296 3.72 -1.15 2.93
C VAL A 296 3.53 -0.49 4.31
N THR A 297 3.01 0.73 4.33
CA THR A 297 2.83 1.53 5.56
C THR A 297 1.37 1.77 5.91
N GLY A 298 0.44 1.44 5.02
CA GLY A 298 -1.01 1.53 5.20
C GLY A 298 -1.69 0.51 4.29
N LYS A 299 -3.03 0.47 4.29
CA LYS A 299 -3.77 -0.47 3.44
C LYS A 299 -3.52 -0.22 1.95
N ASP A 300 -3.40 1.04 1.55
CA ASP A 300 -3.30 1.54 0.17
C ASP A 300 -2.00 2.34 -0.07
N THR A 301 -1.03 2.22 0.83
CA THR A 301 0.15 3.11 0.85
C THR A 301 1.44 2.33 1.04
N ALA A 302 2.44 2.64 0.22
CA ALA A 302 3.81 2.13 0.34
C ALA A 302 4.83 3.27 0.41
N ARG A 303 5.98 3.01 1.05
CA ARG A 303 7.14 3.89 1.05
C ARG A 303 8.32 3.24 0.37
N LEU A 304 8.96 3.98 -0.52
CA LEU A 304 10.15 3.59 -1.25
C LEU A 304 11.37 4.30 -0.65
N GLU A 305 12.42 3.54 -0.35
CA GLU A 305 13.76 4.10 -0.20
C GLU A 305 14.43 4.10 -1.58
N THR A 306 15.06 5.22 -1.94
CA THR A 306 15.61 5.46 -3.27
C THR A 306 17.06 5.95 -3.19
N ALA A 307 17.72 6.09 -4.34
CA ALA A 307 18.90 6.94 -4.44
C ALA A 307 18.55 8.42 -4.13
N ALA A 308 19.56 9.25 -3.87
CA ALA A 308 19.34 10.66 -3.58
C ALA A 308 18.71 11.37 -4.77
N MET A 309 17.58 12.03 -4.56
CA MET A 309 16.86 12.83 -5.53
C MET A 309 17.54 14.19 -5.75
N THR A 310 17.34 14.76 -6.93
CA THR A 310 17.68 16.15 -7.23
C THR A 310 16.47 17.02 -6.90
N SER A 311 16.66 18.05 -6.08
CA SER A 311 15.59 19.00 -5.73
C SER A 311 15.00 19.64 -6.98
N GLY A 312 13.67 19.73 -7.04
CA GLY A 312 12.96 20.37 -8.14
C GLY A 312 12.95 19.58 -9.45
N LYS A 313 13.64 18.43 -9.54
CA LYS A 313 13.58 17.56 -10.71
C LYS A 313 12.30 16.73 -10.68
N VAL A 314 11.57 16.67 -11.80
CA VAL A 314 10.45 15.74 -11.96
C VAL A 314 10.96 14.32 -12.22
N TYR A 315 10.43 13.37 -11.47
CA TYR A 315 10.65 11.94 -11.62
C TYR A 315 9.37 11.26 -12.09
N LYS A 316 9.53 10.22 -12.91
CA LYS A 316 8.43 9.37 -13.38
C LYS A 316 8.53 8.01 -12.70
N LEU A 317 7.52 7.67 -11.90
CA LEU A 317 7.38 6.37 -11.26
C LEU A 317 6.38 5.53 -12.06
N THR A 318 6.82 4.36 -12.51
CA THR A 318 5.97 3.35 -13.16
C THR A 318 5.72 2.19 -12.21
N VAL A 319 4.45 1.81 -12.07
CA VAL A 319 3.99 0.64 -11.32
C VAL A 319 2.96 -0.09 -12.18
N GLY A 320 3.27 -1.33 -12.56
CA GLY A 320 2.49 -2.04 -13.57
C GLY A 320 2.44 -1.25 -14.88
N GLU A 321 1.23 -0.96 -15.36
CA GLU A 321 1.01 -0.21 -16.61
C GLU A 321 0.87 1.31 -16.41
N LYS A 322 0.68 1.77 -15.15
CA LYS A 322 0.46 3.20 -14.85
C LYS A 322 1.77 3.90 -14.51
N THR A 323 1.87 5.16 -14.92
CA THR A 323 2.99 6.05 -14.61
C THR A 323 2.48 7.33 -13.98
N VAL A 324 3.06 7.69 -12.83
CA VAL A 324 2.77 8.95 -12.11
C VAL A 324 4.04 9.77 -11.98
N GLN A 325 3.88 11.07 -11.75
CA GLN A 325 5.00 12.01 -11.62
C GLN A 325 5.09 12.57 -10.20
N PHE A 326 6.31 12.87 -9.76
CA PHE A 326 6.54 13.58 -8.50
C PHE A 326 7.81 14.42 -8.59
N ALA A 327 7.84 15.55 -7.88
CA ALA A 327 9.04 16.38 -7.79
C ALA A 327 9.96 15.89 -6.67
N GLY A 328 11.26 15.81 -6.97
CA GLY A 328 12.29 15.57 -5.97
C GLY A 328 12.41 16.76 -5.02
N ILE A 329 12.73 16.47 -3.76
CA ILE A 329 12.90 17.51 -2.74
C ILE A 329 14.34 17.51 -2.21
N ALA A 330 14.79 18.70 -1.80
CA ALA A 330 16.08 18.86 -1.15
C ALA A 330 16.14 18.14 0.20
N LYS A 331 17.35 17.74 0.59
CA LYS A 331 17.60 17.16 1.91
C LYS A 331 17.30 18.17 3.01
N VAL A 332 16.44 17.81 3.95
CA VAL A 332 16.11 18.64 5.09
C VAL A 332 17.22 18.56 6.15
N SER A 333 17.67 19.72 6.63
CA SER A 333 18.67 19.81 7.69
C SER A 333 18.05 19.79 9.10
N GLY A 334 18.79 19.25 10.07
CA GLY A 334 18.39 19.19 11.49
C GLY A 334 17.33 18.13 11.80
N GLY A 335 17.27 17.69 13.07
CA GLY A 335 16.30 16.68 13.51
C GLY A 335 14.86 17.22 13.61
N PRO A 336 13.87 16.32 13.70
CA PRO A 336 12.46 16.67 13.85
C PRO A 336 12.16 17.22 15.25
N GLU A 337 11.24 18.16 15.33
CA GLU A 337 10.71 18.71 16.58
C GLU A 337 9.20 18.52 16.64
N ILE A 338 8.68 18.18 17.83
CA ILE A 338 7.26 18.14 18.10
C ILE A 338 6.71 19.56 17.93
N ASP A 339 5.75 19.69 17.04
CA ASP A 339 5.00 20.91 16.78
C ASP A 339 3.74 20.92 17.66
N THR A 340 2.95 19.84 17.59
CA THR A 340 1.76 19.68 18.42
C THR A 340 1.56 18.24 18.87
N VAL A 341 0.81 18.05 19.95
CA VAL A 341 0.38 16.73 20.43
C VAL A 341 -1.10 16.80 20.77
N LYS A 342 -1.88 15.88 20.19
CA LYS A 342 -3.32 15.74 20.44
C LYS A 342 -3.62 14.34 20.98
N SER A 343 -4.65 14.25 21.80
CA SER A 343 -5.17 12.99 22.31
C SER A 343 -6.67 13.19 22.53
N GLU A 344 -7.41 12.82 21.50
CA GLU A 344 -8.86 12.97 21.42
C GLU A 344 -9.58 11.61 21.58
N ASP A 345 -8.84 10.52 21.68
CA ASP A 345 -9.38 9.15 21.79
C ASP A 345 -8.78 8.42 23.01
N VAL A 346 -9.47 7.38 23.50
CA VAL A 346 -9.21 6.67 24.76
C VAL A 346 -7.79 6.11 24.89
N GLU A 347 -7.19 5.77 23.76
CA GLU A 347 -5.93 5.04 23.67
C GLU A 347 -5.02 5.59 22.58
N GLU A 348 -5.26 6.84 22.14
CA GLU A 348 -4.54 7.45 21.04
C GLU A 348 -3.84 8.74 21.46
N VAL A 349 -2.58 8.86 21.04
CA VAL A 349 -1.84 10.13 21.07
C VAL A 349 -1.25 10.39 19.70
N VAL A 350 -1.69 11.46 19.04
CA VAL A 350 -1.16 11.91 17.74
C VAL A 350 -0.11 13.00 17.99
N ILE A 351 1.12 12.74 17.58
CA ILE A 351 2.25 13.65 17.68
C ILE A 351 2.54 14.20 16.29
N LYS A 352 2.32 15.50 16.08
CA LYS A 352 2.73 16.18 14.85
C LYS A 352 4.12 16.76 15.02
N PHE A 353 5.02 16.41 14.13
CA PHE A 353 6.35 16.98 14.04
C PHE A 353 6.41 18.06 12.96
N ASN A 354 7.45 18.90 13.02
CA ASN A 354 7.71 19.90 11.98
C ASN A 354 8.35 19.33 10.70
N LYS A 355 8.72 18.04 10.69
CA LYS A 355 9.42 17.36 9.60
C LYS A 355 8.91 15.94 9.44
N ASN A 356 9.04 15.41 8.23
CA ASN A 356 8.71 14.02 7.94
C ASN A 356 9.63 13.08 8.73
N ILE A 357 9.06 12.02 9.27
CA ILE A 357 9.71 11.12 10.21
C ILE A 357 10.19 9.85 9.51
N ASP A 358 11.41 9.44 9.82
CA ASP A 358 11.98 8.17 9.40
C ASP A 358 11.15 7.01 9.96
N LEU A 359 10.77 6.07 9.09
CA LEU A 359 9.84 5.01 9.45
C LEU A 359 10.37 4.15 10.60
N ALA A 360 11.65 3.75 10.55
CA ALA A 360 12.24 2.84 11.53
C ALA A 360 12.31 3.46 12.94
N THR A 361 12.74 4.71 13.06
CA THR A 361 12.80 5.39 14.36
C THR A 361 11.44 5.90 14.84
N GLY A 362 10.54 6.21 13.91
CA GLY A 362 9.20 6.70 14.21
C GLY A 362 8.25 5.62 14.69
N THR A 363 8.36 4.38 14.21
CA THR A 363 7.54 3.22 14.64
C THR A 363 8.12 2.47 15.83
N ASP A 364 9.37 2.73 16.19
CA ASP A 364 10.02 2.15 17.36
C ASP A 364 9.45 2.75 18.66
N VAL A 365 8.63 1.94 19.33
CA VAL A 365 7.94 2.29 20.58
C VAL A 365 8.91 2.72 21.70
N ASP A 366 10.12 2.15 21.74
CA ASP A 366 11.12 2.48 22.78
C ASP A 366 11.62 3.93 22.68
N ASN A 367 11.40 4.58 21.53
CA ASN A 367 11.72 5.99 21.34
C ASN A 367 10.70 6.93 21.98
N TYR A 368 9.58 6.42 22.52
CA TYR A 368 8.54 7.22 23.16
C TYR A 368 8.37 6.83 24.63
N SER A 369 7.99 7.82 25.44
CA SER A 369 7.61 7.57 26.82
C SER A 369 6.58 8.57 27.30
N ILE A 370 5.55 8.06 27.96
CA ILE A 370 4.54 8.84 28.68
C ILE A 370 4.51 8.27 30.08
N LYS A 371 4.62 9.13 31.10
CA LYS A 371 4.69 8.65 32.48
C LYS A 371 3.36 7.99 32.87
N ASP A 372 3.44 6.80 33.47
CA ASP A 372 2.31 6.02 33.99
C ASP A 372 1.31 5.56 32.89
N VAL A 373 1.76 5.50 31.63
CA VAL A 373 0.99 5.07 30.45
C VAL A 373 1.88 4.13 29.63
N GLU A 374 1.32 3.00 29.19
CA GLU A 374 2.01 2.06 28.31
C GLU A 374 1.78 2.46 26.85
N ILE A 375 2.79 2.26 26.00
CA ILE A 375 2.72 2.51 24.55
C ILE A 375 2.87 1.15 23.89
N VAL A 376 1.88 0.76 23.08
CA VAL A 376 1.78 -0.57 22.48
C VAL A 376 2.27 -0.56 21.04
N LYS A 377 2.01 0.53 20.31
CA LYS A 377 2.31 0.67 18.88
C LYS A 377 2.59 2.14 18.55
N ALA A 378 3.44 2.37 17.57
CA ALA A 378 3.64 3.68 16.95
C ALA A 378 3.55 3.53 15.42
N GLU A 379 2.80 4.42 14.78
CA GLU A 379 2.57 4.44 13.33
C GLU A 379 2.96 5.79 12.77
N VAL A 380 3.64 5.82 11.61
CA VAL A 380 4.19 7.04 11.03
C VAL A 380 3.47 7.39 9.74
N ASP A 381 2.87 8.57 9.68
CA ASP A 381 2.30 9.16 8.47
C ASP A 381 2.91 10.54 8.20
N GLY A 382 3.87 10.61 7.28
CA GLY A 382 4.62 11.83 6.98
C GLY A 382 5.25 12.46 8.23
N LYS A 383 4.64 13.56 8.69
CA LYS A 383 5.05 14.33 9.88
C LYS A 383 4.39 13.87 11.17
N GLU A 384 3.43 12.96 11.11
CA GLU A 384 2.60 12.57 12.24
C GLU A 384 2.99 11.18 12.72
N VAL A 385 3.02 11.00 14.03
CA VAL A 385 3.17 9.70 14.67
C VAL A 385 1.96 9.46 15.56
N THR A 386 1.23 8.41 15.27
CA THR A 386 0.08 7.97 16.06
C THR A 386 0.54 6.87 17.01
N LEU A 387 0.45 7.14 18.30
CA LEU A 387 0.74 6.18 19.35
C LEU A 387 -0.55 5.50 19.81
N THR A 388 -0.55 4.16 19.77
CA THR A 388 -1.52 3.37 20.52
C THR A 388 -1.01 3.18 21.94
N THR A 389 -1.84 3.49 22.93
CA THR A 389 -1.46 3.53 24.34
C THR A 389 -2.45 2.78 25.23
N GLU A 390 -2.02 2.39 26.43
CA GLU A 390 -2.88 1.84 27.47
C GLU A 390 -2.70 2.63 28.78
N GLY A 391 -3.82 2.98 29.42
CA GLY A 391 -3.82 3.67 30.71
C GLY A 391 -3.91 5.20 30.66
N LEU A 392 -4.18 5.80 29.49
CA LEU A 392 -4.58 7.20 29.41
C LEU A 392 -5.85 7.45 30.23
N LYS A 393 -6.00 8.69 30.70
CA LYS A 393 -7.14 9.12 31.51
C LYS A 393 -7.69 10.41 30.96
N ASP A 394 -9.01 10.47 30.79
CA ASP A 394 -9.67 11.68 30.32
C ASP A 394 -9.34 12.89 31.21
N ARG A 395 -9.31 14.08 30.59
CA ARG A 395 -9.05 15.38 31.23
C ARG A 395 -7.77 15.44 32.05
N THR A 396 -6.83 14.52 31.80
CA THR A 396 -5.56 14.44 32.52
C THR A 396 -4.45 15.01 31.65
N LYS A 397 -3.56 15.79 32.27
CA LYS A 397 -2.39 16.37 31.61
C LYS A 397 -1.24 15.37 31.65
N TYR A 398 -0.67 15.08 30.48
CA TYR A 398 0.50 14.23 30.31
C TYR A 398 1.64 15.01 29.65
N SER A 399 2.81 14.37 29.60
CA SER A 399 3.91 14.81 28.77
C SER A 399 4.44 13.61 28.02
N VAL A 400 4.54 13.73 26.70
CA VAL A 400 5.19 12.73 25.87
C VAL A 400 6.63 13.15 25.65
N ARG A 401 7.55 12.21 25.83
CA ARG A 401 8.96 12.37 25.53
C ARG A 401 9.33 11.46 24.37
N ALA A 402 9.74 12.07 23.27
CA ALA A 402 10.28 11.39 22.11
C ALA A 402 11.82 11.49 22.12
N THR A 403 12.52 10.40 21.85
CA THR A 403 13.99 10.34 21.83
C THR A 403 14.50 9.67 20.58
N ASN A 404 15.65 10.11 20.07
CA ASN A 404 16.31 9.49 18.91
C ASN A 404 15.45 9.42 17.62
N ILE A 405 14.39 10.21 17.54
CA ILE A 405 13.56 10.31 16.33
C ILE A 405 14.39 10.99 15.23
N LYS A 406 14.45 10.36 14.07
CA LYS A 406 15.11 10.90 12.88
C LYS A 406 14.09 11.50 11.93
N SER A 407 14.51 12.53 11.19
CA SER A 407 13.82 12.89 9.96
C SER A 407 14.01 11.77 8.94
N VAL A 408 13.14 11.70 7.94
CA VAL A 408 13.31 10.82 6.76
C VAL A 408 14.70 10.94 6.10
N ASP A 409 15.36 12.09 6.24
CA ASP A 409 16.72 12.34 5.74
C ASP A 409 17.85 11.87 6.69
N GLY A 410 17.49 11.13 7.75
CA GLY A 410 18.39 10.47 8.69
C GLY A 410 18.94 11.35 9.81
N VAL A 411 18.48 12.61 9.95
CA VAL A 411 19.00 13.52 10.98
C VAL A 411 18.22 13.35 12.29
N ALA A 412 18.90 12.92 13.35
CA ALA A 412 18.27 12.65 14.64
C ALA A 412 18.08 13.91 15.50
N LYS A 413 16.94 13.98 16.21
CA LYS A 413 16.77 14.81 17.41
C LYS A 413 16.95 13.93 18.64
N ARG A 414 17.89 14.29 19.51
CA ARG A 414 18.21 13.46 20.69
C ARG A 414 17.04 13.29 21.65
N THR A 415 16.32 14.37 21.96
CA THR A 415 15.15 14.35 22.84
C THR A 415 14.25 15.55 22.53
N ASN A 416 12.95 15.31 22.55
CA ASN A 416 11.91 16.33 22.59
C ASN A 416 10.85 15.95 23.64
N THR A 417 10.21 16.94 24.26
CA THR A 417 9.17 16.70 25.27
C THR A 417 8.12 17.78 25.17
N GLU A 418 6.87 17.36 25.02
CA GLU A 418 5.73 18.27 24.90
C GLU A 418 4.61 17.86 25.85
N SER A 419 3.90 18.85 26.39
CA SER A 419 2.77 18.61 27.30
C SER A 419 1.45 18.66 26.55
N PHE A 420 0.57 17.70 26.81
CA PHE A 420 -0.77 17.67 26.23
C PHE A 420 -1.80 17.32 27.29
N THR A 421 -3.06 17.62 27.01
CA THR A 421 -4.19 17.25 27.86
C THR A 421 -5.08 16.34 27.05
N VAL A 422 -5.32 15.15 27.58
CA VAL A 422 -6.25 14.18 27.01
C VAL A 422 -7.66 14.74 27.12
N ARG A 423 -8.41 14.71 26.02
CA ARG A 423 -9.82 15.12 25.97
C ARG A 423 -10.55 14.14 25.09
N PHE A 424 -11.05 13.06 25.67
CA PHE A 424 -11.76 12.06 24.87
C PHE A 424 -12.97 12.70 24.22
N ASP A 425 -13.10 12.47 22.92
CA ASP A 425 -14.33 12.68 22.22
C ASP A 425 -15.28 11.55 22.58
N THR A 426 -16.37 11.92 23.22
CA THR A 426 -17.42 10.99 23.65
C THR A 426 -18.74 11.30 22.97
N ASN A 427 -18.72 12.17 21.95
CA ASN A 427 -19.92 12.56 21.23
C ASN A 427 -20.04 11.65 20.02
N ALA A 428 -21.21 11.05 19.85
CA ALA A 428 -21.53 10.40 18.58
C ALA A 428 -21.81 11.46 17.50
N PRO A 429 -21.61 11.09 16.22
CA PRO A 429 -22.02 11.91 15.07
C PRO A 429 -23.48 12.33 15.15
N LYS A 430 -23.76 13.49 14.56
CA LYS A 430 -25.07 14.12 14.47
C LYS A 430 -25.23 14.69 13.08
N ILE A 431 -26.48 14.72 12.62
CA ILE A 431 -26.84 15.45 11.41
C ILE A 431 -26.47 16.92 11.61
N ASP A 432 -25.66 17.45 10.69
CA ASP A 432 -25.24 18.83 10.64
C ASP A 432 -26.05 19.59 9.59
N GLY A 433 -26.55 20.77 9.96
CA GLY A 433 -27.38 21.58 9.08
C GLY A 433 -28.76 20.99 8.73
N ASP A 434 -29.29 21.42 7.59
CA ASP A 434 -30.55 20.95 7.00
C ASP A 434 -30.29 19.86 5.96
N ILE A 435 -31.29 19.01 5.69
CA ILE A 435 -31.19 18.01 4.62
C ILE A 435 -31.22 18.73 3.28
N GLU A 436 -30.22 18.47 2.45
CA GLU A 436 -30.16 19.03 1.11
C GLU A 436 -31.01 18.16 0.18
N VAL A 437 -32.19 18.66 -0.20
CA VAL A 437 -33.12 17.95 -1.09
C VAL A 437 -32.75 18.29 -2.53
N GLN A 438 -32.06 17.37 -3.20
CA GLN A 438 -31.57 17.58 -4.55
C GLN A 438 -32.67 17.39 -5.59
N THR A 439 -33.46 16.31 -5.44
CA THR A 439 -34.62 16.01 -6.28
C THR A 439 -35.75 15.39 -5.46
N ASN A 440 -36.84 14.94 -6.10
CA ASN A 440 -37.88 14.15 -5.43
C ASN A 440 -37.43 12.71 -5.13
N GLU A 441 -36.22 12.30 -5.52
CA GLU A 441 -35.69 10.95 -5.30
C GLU A 441 -34.31 10.97 -4.62
N ARG A 442 -33.71 12.14 -4.40
CA ARG A 442 -32.32 12.27 -3.93
C ARG A 442 -32.18 13.34 -2.87
N ILE A 443 -31.55 12.96 -1.76
CA ILE A 443 -31.20 13.88 -0.66
C ILE A 443 -29.74 13.68 -0.24
N VAL A 444 -29.11 14.72 0.30
CA VAL A 444 -27.78 14.65 0.91
C VAL A 444 -27.88 14.97 2.40
N VAL A 445 -27.25 14.14 3.22
CA VAL A 445 -27.20 14.26 4.68
C VAL A 445 -25.76 14.49 5.10
N LYS A 446 -25.49 15.63 5.75
CA LYS A 446 -24.18 15.97 6.30
C LYS A 446 -24.12 15.66 7.80
N PHE A 447 -22.97 15.24 8.28
CA PHE A 447 -22.66 14.98 9.67
C PHE A 447 -21.65 16.00 10.20
N ASN A 448 -21.68 16.28 11.51
CA ASN A 448 -20.78 17.25 12.14
C ASN A 448 -19.33 16.77 12.27
N GLU A 449 -19.06 15.54 11.87
CA GLU A 449 -17.77 14.87 11.95
C GLU A 449 -17.71 13.71 10.96
N LYS A 450 -16.51 13.18 10.72
CA LYS A 450 -16.29 12.05 9.83
C LYS A 450 -16.92 10.78 10.39
N VAL A 451 -17.54 10.01 9.50
CA VAL A 451 -18.24 8.78 9.85
C VAL A 451 -17.59 7.59 9.15
N THR A 452 -17.79 6.40 9.71
CA THR A 452 -17.31 5.16 9.08
C THR A 452 -18.19 4.79 7.90
N LYS A 453 -17.57 4.42 6.77
CA LYS A 453 -18.26 3.90 5.58
C LYS A 453 -19.26 2.79 5.91
N GLU A 454 -18.85 1.81 6.74
CA GLU A 454 -19.70 0.68 7.13
C GLU A 454 -21.00 1.13 7.81
N SER A 455 -20.94 2.08 8.75
CA SER A 455 -22.15 2.58 9.41
C SER A 455 -22.96 3.51 8.50
N ALA A 456 -22.28 4.28 7.65
CA ALA A 456 -22.87 5.28 6.78
C ALA A 456 -23.64 4.67 5.60
N GLU A 457 -23.15 3.59 5.00
CA GLU A 457 -23.79 2.91 3.86
C GLU A 457 -24.81 1.84 4.28
N ASN A 458 -24.92 1.53 5.58
CA ASN A 458 -25.89 0.55 6.06
C ASN A 458 -27.31 1.11 6.02
N LEU A 459 -28.13 0.61 5.09
CA LEU A 459 -29.53 1.00 4.89
C LEU A 459 -30.38 0.92 6.17
N ASP A 460 -30.15 -0.05 7.05
CA ASP A 460 -30.92 -0.24 8.30
C ASP A 460 -30.76 0.93 9.29
N ASN A 461 -29.74 1.76 9.09
CA ASN A 461 -29.48 2.94 9.91
C ASN A 461 -30.34 4.14 9.54
N TYR A 462 -31.10 4.05 8.46
CA TYR A 462 -31.93 5.12 7.92
C TYR A 462 -33.39 4.67 7.80
N SER A 463 -34.31 5.55 8.12
CA SER A 463 -35.71 5.41 7.74
C SER A 463 -36.31 6.76 7.42
N ILE A 464 -37.17 6.80 6.41
CA ILE A 464 -37.88 7.99 6.00
C ILE A 464 -39.37 7.69 6.08
N LYS A 465 -40.14 8.62 6.63
CA LYS A 465 -41.60 8.53 6.66
C LYS A 465 -42.23 9.90 6.49
N VAL A 466 -43.48 9.93 6.07
CA VAL A 466 -44.29 11.16 6.10
C VAL A 466 -44.36 11.67 7.56
N ASP A 467 -44.15 12.98 7.78
CA ASP A 467 -44.12 13.60 9.12
C ASP A 467 -45.53 13.80 9.70
N GLU A 468 -46.26 12.70 9.86
CA GLU A 468 -47.55 12.64 10.52
C GLU A 468 -47.66 11.42 11.47
N SER A 469 -48.72 11.36 12.28
CA SER A 469 -48.83 10.36 13.36
C SER A 469 -48.82 8.90 12.89
N ASN A 470 -49.27 8.62 11.66
CA ASN A 470 -49.26 7.30 11.03
C ASN A 470 -48.73 7.38 9.59
N GLY A 471 -47.74 8.26 9.35
CA GLY A 471 -47.20 8.47 8.01
C GLY A 471 -46.62 7.18 7.43
N SER A 472 -46.85 6.96 6.14
CA SER A 472 -46.25 5.84 5.41
C SER A 472 -44.73 5.97 5.39
N GLU A 473 -44.05 4.82 5.44
CA GLU A 473 -42.61 4.75 5.18
C GLU A 473 -42.34 4.99 3.69
N LEU A 474 -41.20 5.60 3.40
CA LEU A 474 -40.66 5.77 2.06
C LEU A 474 -39.44 4.86 1.94
N ASP A 475 -39.42 4.05 0.90
CA ASP A 475 -38.31 3.11 0.67
C ASP A 475 -37.04 3.86 0.25
N ILE A 476 -35.92 3.44 0.84
CA ILE A 476 -34.58 3.91 0.51
C ILE A 476 -33.95 2.86 -0.40
N LEU A 477 -33.53 3.28 -1.60
CA LEU A 477 -32.95 2.41 -2.62
C LEU A 477 -31.44 2.24 -2.41
N SER A 478 -30.74 3.31 -2.05
CA SER A 478 -29.30 3.28 -1.77
C SER A 478 -28.87 4.42 -0.84
N VAL A 479 -27.76 4.19 -0.15
CA VAL A 479 -27.02 5.21 0.60
C VAL A 479 -25.55 5.09 0.20
N THR A 480 -24.98 6.17 -0.30
CA THR A 480 -23.59 6.22 -0.77
C THR A 480 -22.81 7.19 0.10
N TRP A 481 -21.72 6.71 0.72
CA TRP A 481 -20.84 7.53 1.54
C TRP A 481 -19.83 8.25 0.67
N ASP A 482 -19.69 9.55 0.90
CA ASP A 482 -18.72 10.40 0.22
C ASP A 482 -17.33 10.14 0.80
N SER A 483 -16.44 9.54 -0.01
CA SER A 483 -15.07 9.23 0.40
C SER A 483 -14.12 10.43 0.43
N ASP A 484 -14.49 11.54 -0.19
CA ASP A 484 -13.63 12.72 -0.27
C ASP A 484 -13.74 13.53 1.03
N ASP A 485 -14.97 13.83 1.45
CA ASP A 485 -15.22 14.58 2.70
C ASP A 485 -15.42 13.67 3.93
N GLU A 486 -15.82 12.40 3.73
CA GLU A 486 -16.05 11.37 4.75
C GLU A 486 -17.14 11.69 5.80
N ASN A 487 -17.82 12.82 5.66
CA ASN A 487 -18.79 13.34 6.63
C ASN A 487 -20.21 13.46 6.06
N ASN A 488 -20.50 12.89 4.90
CA ASN A 488 -21.82 13.00 4.29
C ASN A 488 -22.22 11.73 3.52
N VAL A 489 -23.51 11.61 3.25
CA VAL A 489 -24.09 10.54 2.44
C VAL A 489 -25.10 11.10 1.44
N GLU A 490 -25.09 10.56 0.23
CA GLU A 490 -26.17 10.72 -0.75
C GLU A 490 -27.17 9.55 -0.59
N ILE A 491 -28.44 9.86 -0.38
CA ILE A 491 -29.52 8.88 -0.21
C ILE A 491 -30.45 8.97 -1.42
N VAL A 492 -30.65 7.83 -2.09
CA VAL A 492 -31.62 7.67 -3.18
C VAL A 492 -32.84 6.93 -2.66
N THR A 493 -34.03 7.44 -2.96
CA THR A 493 -35.32 6.92 -2.47
C THR A 493 -36.25 6.57 -3.63
N GLU A 494 -37.38 5.93 -3.32
CA GLU A 494 -38.54 5.99 -4.22
C GLU A 494 -39.02 7.45 -4.39
N PRO A 495 -39.80 7.75 -5.46
CA PRO A 495 -40.32 9.10 -5.70
C PRO A 495 -41.11 9.65 -4.50
N MET A 496 -40.67 10.81 -4.00
CA MET A 496 -41.33 11.54 -2.92
C MET A 496 -42.55 12.33 -3.42
N GLU A 497 -43.60 12.37 -2.60
CA GLU A 497 -44.79 13.18 -2.86
C GLU A 497 -44.50 14.66 -2.66
N LYS A 498 -44.74 15.46 -3.69
CA LYS A 498 -44.36 16.88 -3.71
C LYS A 498 -45.04 17.68 -2.59
N ARG A 499 -44.28 18.59 -1.98
CA ARG A 499 -44.73 19.44 -0.86
C ARG A 499 -45.17 18.65 0.38
N GLU A 500 -44.93 17.36 0.44
CA GLU A 500 -45.08 16.58 1.66
C GLU A 500 -43.86 16.81 2.55
N ASP A 501 -44.07 16.86 3.87
CA ASP A 501 -42.98 16.96 4.82
C ASP A 501 -42.60 15.53 5.23
N TYR A 502 -41.35 15.15 4.97
CA TYR A 502 -40.80 13.85 5.35
C TYR A 502 -39.89 14.01 6.55
N LYS A 503 -39.92 13.02 7.44
CA LYS A 503 -39.02 12.89 8.58
C LYS A 503 -38.02 11.79 8.28
N LEU A 504 -36.77 12.19 8.06
CA LEU A 504 -35.62 11.30 8.11
C LEU A 504 -35.33 10.96 9.58
N SER A 505 -35.05 9.69 9.84
CA SER A 505 -34.56 9.16 11.11
C SER A 505 -33.26 8.41 10.84
N VAL A 506 -32.17 8.87 11.45
CA VAL A 506 -30.82 8.31 11.32
C VAL A 506 -30.37 7.77 12.67
N ASN A 507 -29.84 6.56 12.73
CA ASN A 507 -29.34 5.94 13.95
C ASN A 507 -28.13 5.03 13.70
N ASN A 508 -27.41 4.64 14.75
CA ASN A 508 -26.23 3.78 14.69
C ASN A 508 -25.09 4.24 13.76
N ILE A 509 -25.05 5.52 13.38
CA ILE A 509 -23.89 6.07 12.69
C ILE A 509 -22.74 6.17 13.69
N ALA A 510 -21.58 5.71 13.26
CA ALA A 510 -20.37 5.59 14.06
C ALA A 510 -19.28 6.51 13.50
N ASP A 511 -18.63 7.27 14.37
CA ASP A 511 -17.42 8.02 14.02
C ASP A 511 -16.24 7.08 13.74
N GLN A 512 -15.12 7.64 13.27
CA GLN A 512 -13.91 6.89 12.93
C GLN A 512 -12.95 6.69 14.11
N ARG A 513 -13.39 6.90 15.37
CA ARG A 513 -12.54 6.70 16.55
C ARG A 513 -12.24 5.22 16.77
N LYS A 514 -11.15 4.91 17.47
CA LYS A 514 -10.73 3.55 17.84
C LYS A 514 -11.81 2.83 18.65
N VAL A 515 -12.42 3.54 19.60
CA VAL A 515 -13.68 3.14 20.22
C VAL A 515 -14.76 4.03 19.65
N ALA A 516 -15.36 3.58 18.55
CA ALA A 516 -16.30 4.39 17.80
C ALA A 516 -17.45 4.89 18.69
N ASN A 517 -17.69 6.21 18.66
CA ASN A 517 -18.87 6.78 19.27
C ASN A 517 -20.06 6.56 18.33
N VAL A 518 -20.98 5.71 18.75
CA VAL A 518 -22.14 5.33 17.94
C VAL A 518 -23.39 6.09 18.39
N MET A 519 -24.19 6.56 17.43
CA MET A 519 -25.51 7.10 17.71
C MET A 519 -26.37 6.05 18.43
N THR A 520 -26.68 6.29 19.70
CA THR A 520 -27.51 5.40 20.53
C THR A 520 -28.99 5.74 20.50
N ARG A 521 -29.34 6.89 19.91
CA ARG A 521 -30.70 7.38 19.77
C ARG A 521 -30.87 7.93 18.37
N PRO A 522 -32.00 7.64 17.70
CA PRO A 522 -32.25 8.19 16.39
C PRO A 522 -32.26 9.72 16.43
N ALA A 523 -31.46 10.34 15.57
CA ALA A 523 -31.61 11.74 15.24
C ALA A 523 -32.66 11.86 14.13
N THR A 524 -33.55 12.83 14.25
CA THR A 524 -34.58 13.05 13.23
C THR A 524 -34.48 14.45 12.66
N LYS A 525 -34.59 14.57 11.34
CA LYS A 525 -34.68 15.84 10.65
C LYS A 525 -35.88 15.83 9.71
N VAL A 526 -36.67 16.89 9.76
CA VAL A 526 -37.80 17.07 8.84
C VAL A 526 -37.31 17.90 7.67
N TYR A 527 -37.67 17.47 6.47
CA TYR A 527 -37.40 18.16 5.23
C TYR A 527 -38.61 18.10 4.33
N ARG A 528 -38.76 19.08 3.45
CA ARG A 528 -39.91 19.16 2.55
C ARG A 528 -39.52 18.60 1.20
N ALA A 529 -40.26 17.60 0.72
CA ALA A 529 -40.04 17.06 -0.61
C ALA A 529 -40.34 18.10 -1.69
N VAL A 530 -39.49 18.10 -2.72
CA VAL A 530 -39.69 18.90 -3.93
C VAL A 530 -40.56 18.12 -4.92
N ALA A 531 -41.08 18.79 -5.93
CA ALA A 531 -41.74 18.08 -7.02
C ALA A 531 -40.70 17.40 -7.90
N GLU A 532 -41.07 16.28 -8.51
CA GLU A 532 -40.36 15.73 -9.67
C GLU A 532 -40.08 16.84 -10.67
N ASP A 533 -38.85 16.89 -11.16
CA ASP A 533 -38.52 17.84 -12.20
C ASP A 533 -39.22 17.42 -13.48
N ASN A 534 -39.95 18.37 -14.05
CA ASN A 534 -40.68 18.19 -15.30
C ASN A 534 -40.28 19.24 -16.34
N LYS A 535 -39.21 19.95 -16.05
CA LYS A 535 -38.58 20.88 -16.96
C LYS A 535 -37.40 20.16 -17.58
N ALA A 536 -37.20 20.48 -18.84
CA ALA A 536 -36.02 20.02 -19.53
C ALA A 536 -34.83 20.94 -19.23
N PRO A 537 -33.60 20.45 -19.42
CA PRO A 537 -32.40 21.25 -19.31
C PRO A 537 -32.46 22.54 -20.13
N GLU A 538 -31.90 23.61 -19.56
CA GLU A 538 -31.75 24.87 -20.27
C GLU A 538 -30.32 25.02 -20.79
N TRP A 539 -30.17 25.24 -22.09
CA TRP A 539 -28.90 25.66 -22.67
C TRP A 539 -28.56 27.09 -22.23
N LYS A 540 -27.64 27.24 -21.27
CA LYS A 540 -27.21 28.51 -20.70
C LYS A 540 -26.29 29.26 -21.64
N THR A 541 -25.07 28.77 -21.84
CA THR A 541 -24.02 29.50 -22.54
C THR A 541 -23.48 28.74 -23.76
N LEU A 542 -23.11 29.48 -24.79
CA LEU A 542 -22.31 29.03 -25.92
C LEU A 542 -21.09 29.95 -25.95
N THR A 543 -19.91 29.38 -25.78
CA THR A 543 -18.65 30.12 -25.85
C THR A 543 -17.78 29.46 -26.90
N VAL A 544 -17.51 30.16 -28.00
CA VAL A 544 -16.50 29.71 -28.97
C VAL A 544 -15.14 29.94 -28.35
N LEU A 545 -14.38 28.87 -28.11
CA LEU A 545 -13.08 28.93 -27.45
C LEU A 545 -11.96 29.14 -28.50
N SER A 546 -11.98 28.36 -29.58
CA SER A 546 -11.12 28.48 -30.77
C SER A 546 -11.93 28.26 -32.06
N PRO A 547 -11.35 28.40 -33.28
CA PRO A 547 -12.02 28.01 -34.52
C PRO A 547 -12.46 26.54 -34.59
N THR A 548 -11.89 25.66 -33.77
CA THR A 548 -12.19 24.22 -33.77
C THR A 548 -12.88 23.76 -32.49
N THR A 549 -13.17 24.66 -31.54
CA THR A 549 -13.75 24.27 -30.24
C THR A 549 -14.85 25.22 -29.79
N ILE A 550 -15.96 24.63 -29.35
CA ILE A 550 -17.12 25.34 -28.81
C ILE A 550 -17.46 24.73 -27.45
N MET A 551 -17.55 25.56 -26.43
CA MET A 551 -18.05 25.16 -25.13
C MET A 551 -19.54 25.44 -25.01
N VAL A 552 -20.26 24.46 -24.49
CA VAL A 552 -21.68 24.57 -24.14
C VAL A 552 -21.87 24.33 -22.66
N GLU A 553 -22.83 25.03 -22.08
CA GLU A 553 -23.23 24.88 -20.68
C GLU A 553 -24.74 24.66 -20.60
N PHE A 554 -25.13 23.59 -19.94
CA PHE A 554 -26.51 23.28 -19.60
C PHE A 554 -26.69 23.42 -18.11
N ALA A 555 -27.87 23.88 -17.70
CA ALA A 555 -28.25 23.81 -16.31
C ALA A 555 -29.73 23.50 -16.14
N ASP A 556 -30.03 22.80 -15.06
CA ASP A 556 -31.38 22.35 -14.75
C ASP A 556 -31.64 22.30 -13.23
N GLY A 557 -32.86 21.96 -12.81
CA GLY A 557 -33.18 21.69 -11.41
C GLY A 557 -32.61 20.36 -10.90
N SER A 558 -32.36 19.43 -11.83
CA SER A 558 -31.87 18.07 -11.69
C SER A 558 -30.43 17.90 -12.24
N LYS A 559 -29.84 16.71 -12.09
CA LYS A 559 -28.60 16.35 -12.79
C LYS A 559 -28.89 16.21 -14.29
N ILE A 560 -27.96 16.66 -15.13
CA ILE A 560 -28.02 16.47 -16.58
C ILE A 560 -27.61 15.04 -16.90
N ASP A 561 -28.32 14.40 -17.83
CA ASP A 561 -27.96 13.08 -18.33
C ASP A 561 -26.72 13.19 -19.23
N GLU A 562 -25.58 12.70 -18.73
CA GLU A 562 -24.29 12.83 -19.41
C GLU A 562 -24.26 12.10 -20.75
N ASP A 563 -24.91 10.94 -20.87
CA ASP A 563 -24.96 10.17 -22.11
C ASP A 563 -25.64 10.97 -23.23
N SER A 564 -26.79 11.59 -22.94
CA SER A 564 -27.45 12.48 -23.89
C SER A 564 -26.65 13.74 -24.19
N ALA A 565 -25.95 14.28 -23.19
CA ALA A 565 -25.12 15.46 -23.36
C ALA A 565 -23.87 15.17 -24.20
N LEU A 566 -23.40 13.93 -24.27
CA LEU A 566 -22.26 13.49 -25.08
C LEU A 566 -22.66 12.80 -26.40
N ASP A 567 -23.94 12.58 -26.66
CA ASP A 567 -24.39 12.04 -27.94
C ASP A 567 -24.25 13.09 -29.06
N LEU A 568 -23.30 12.88 -29.97
CA LEU A 568 -23.10 13.77 -31.12
C LEU A 568 -24.35 13.93 -31.99
N ASN A 569 -25.28 12.97 -31.98
CA ASN A 569 -26.53 13.09 -32.74
C ASN A 569 -27.46 14.18 -32.21
N ASN A 570 -27.21 14.71 -31.01
CA ASN A 570 -27.99 15.79 -30.39
C ASN A 570 -27.48 17.19 -30.79
N TYR A 571 -26.45 17.26 -31.63
CA TYR A 571 -25.81 18.48 -32.05
C TYR A 571 -25.69 18.56 -33.58
N GLU A 572 -25.97 19.74 -34.14
CA GLU A 572 -25.75 20.04 -35.56
C GLU A 572 -25.13 21.42 -35.69
N LEU A 573 -23.96 21.51 -36.33
CA LEU A 573 -23.34 22.77 -36.70
C LEU A 573 -23.54 23.01 -38.19
N GLU A 574 -24.21 24.10 -38.57
CA GLU A 574 -24.49 24.39 -39.98
C GLU A 574 -23.21 24.39 -40.82
N ASP A 575 -23.23 23.75 -41.99
CA ASP A 575 -22.11 23.61 -42.94
C ASP A 575 -20.84 22.87 -42.43
N LEU A 576 -20.78 22.44 -41.17
CA LEU A 576 -19.55 21.90 -40.55
C LEU A 576 -19.81 20.62 -39.77
N ASN A 577 -18.82 19.73 -39.74
CA ASN A 577 -18.91 18.53 -38.92
C ASN A 577 -18.55 18.78 -37.45
N ILE A 578 -19.18 18.05 -36.54
CA ILE A 578 -18.77 17.94 -35.13
C ILE A 578 -18.03 16.61 -34.98
N GLU A 579 -16.77 16.67 -34.57
CA GLU A 579 -15.86 15.52 -34.55
C GLU A 579 -15.97 14.73 -33.24
N SER A 580 -16.04 15.43 -32.12
CA SER A 580 -16.13 14.84 -30.79
C SER A 580 -16.69 15.81 -29.77
N ILE A 581 -17.10 15.28 -28.62
CA ILE A 581 -17.53 16.05 -27.46
C ILE A 581 -16.93 15.42 -26.21
N ARG A 582 -16.50 16.25 -25.26
CA ARG A 582 -15.96 15.81 -23.96
C ARG A 582 -16.57 16.60 -22.81
N THR A 583 -16.80 15.94 -21.68
CA THR A 583 -17.22 16.58 -20.43
C THR A 583 -16.08 17.40 -19.83
N ILE A 584 -16.42 18.58 -19.33
CA ILE A 584 -15.54 19.43 -18.50
C ILE A 584 -16.00 19.43 -17.05
N LYS A 585 -17.32 19.45 -16.84
CA LYS A 585 -17.92 19.51 -15.50
C LYS A 585 -19.30 18.88 -15.54
N ASN A 586 -19.57 17.97 -14.61
CA ASN A 586 -20.89 17.35 -14.41
C ASN A 586 -21.21 17.34 -12.91
N GLU A 587 -21.83 18.42 -12.45
CA GLU A 587 -22.23 18.59 -11.05
C GLU A 587 -23.75 18.74 -10.97
N TRP A 588 -24.31 18.61 -9.75
CA TRP A 588 -25.74 18.85 -9.56
C TRP A 588 -26.14 20.20 -10.16
N LYS A 589 -27.11 20.17 -11.07
CA LYS A 589 -27.65 21.31 -11.84
C LYS A 589 -26.77 21.89 -12.95
N THR A 590 -25.53 21.45 -13.13
CA THR A 590 -24.61 22.09 -14.10
C THR A 590 -23.84 21.06 -14.90
N PHE A 591 -23.91 21.18 -16.22
CA PHE A 591 -23.10 20.39 -17.15
C PHE A 591 -22.38 21.30 -18.15
N ARG A 592 -21.07 21.13 -18.30
CA ARG A 592 -20.26 21.82 -19.30
C ARG A 592 -19.54 20.80 -20.16
N ALA A 593 -19.60 20.99 -21.48
CA ALA A 593 -18.88 20.17 -22.43
C ALA A 593 -18.24 21.01 -23.54
N ILE A 594 -17.18 20.46 -24.13
CA ILE A 594 -16.49 21.04 -25.27
C ILE A 594 -16.72 20.16 -26.49
N LEU A 595 -17.28 20.78 -27.53
CA LEU A 595 -17.38 20.22 -28.87
C LEU A 595 -16.12 20.55 -29.64
N THR A 596 -15.50 19.53 -30.22
CA THR A 596 -14.49 19.67 -31.28
C THR A 596 -15.19 19.64 -32.62
N VAL A 597 -14.95 20.65 -33.45
CA VAL A 597 -15.65 20.88 -34.71
C VAL A 597 -14.66 21.11 -35.84
N GLU A 598 -15.12 20.88 -37.07
CA GLU A 598 -14.41 21.31 -38.27
C GLU A 598 -14.13 22.82 -38.20
N GLU A 599 -12.95 23.25 -38.66
CA GLU A 599 -12.47 24.62 -38.48
C GLU A 599 -13.46 25.67 -39.02
N MET A 600 -13.99 26.49 -38.12
CA MET A 600 -14.83 27.63 -38.44
C MET A 600 -14.02 28.74 -39.12
N GLU A 601 -14.50 29.23 -40.27
CA GLU A 601 -13.91 30.40 -40.91
C GLU A 601 -14.01 31.62 -40.00
N THR A 602 -12.87 32.25 -39.70
CA THR A 602 -12.81 33.44 -38.82
C THR A 602 -13.71 34.55 -39.35
N GLY A 603 -14.62 35.03 -38.51
CA GLY A 603 -15.56 36.09 -38.85
C GLY A 603 -16.86 35.60 -39.49
N LYS A 604 -16.95 34.35 -39.96
CA LYS A 604 -18.20 33.71 -40.39
C LYS A 604 -18.97 33.22 -39.16
N THR A 605 -20.30 33.30 -39.23
CA THR A 605 -21.21 32.78 -38.20
C THR A 605 -21.80 31.47 -38.69
N TYR A 606 -21.86 30.50 -37.80
CA TYR A 606 -22.43 29.17 -37.99
C TYR A 606 -23.51 28.97 -36.94
N ASP A 607 -24.64 28.38 -37.30
CA ASP A 607 -25.70 28.10 -36.33
C ASP A 607 -25.47 26.72 -35.70
N LEU A 608 -25.23 26.69 -34.38
CA LEU A 608 -25.23 25.46 -33.59
C LEU A 608 -26.64 25.17 -33.11
N THR A 609 -27.17 24.02 -33.51
CA THR A 609 -28.46 23.49 -33.12
C THR A 609 -28.25 22.36 -32.12
N ILE A 610 -28.97 22.42 -31.00
CA ILE A 610 -28.94 21.41 -29.94
C ILE A 610 -30.37 20.98 -29.64
N TYR A 611 -30.60 19.68 -29.52
CA TYR A 611 -31.87 19.07 -29.13
C TYR A 611 -31.63 17.82 -28.29
N ASP A 612 -32.68 17.31 -27.62
CA ASP A 612 -32.65 16.02 -26.94
C ASP A 612 -31.51 15.83 -25.92
N ILE A 613 -31.07 16.90 -25.27
CA ILE A 613 -30.32 16.83 -24.00
C ILE A 613 -31.33 16.55 -22.89
N LEU A 614 -31.17 15.43 -22.20
CA LEU A 614 -32.06 14.96 -21.15
C LEU A 614 -31.51 15.35 -19.77
N ASP A 615 -32.40 15.40 -18.80
CA ASP A 615 -32.05 15.35 -17.39
C ASP A 615 -32.20 13.93 -16.83
N GLU A 616 -31.93 13.75 -15.53
CA GLU A 616 -32.05 12.45 -14.85
C GLU A 616 -33.49 11.88 -14.84
N PHE A 617 -34.50 12.68 -15.19
CA PHE A 617 -35.91 12.28 -15.30
C PHE A 617 -36.36 12.05 -16.75
N GLY A 618 -35.46 12.20 -17.72
CA GLY A 618 -35.74 12.01 -19.14
C GLY A 618 -36.47 13.19 -19.81
N ASN A 619 -36.48 14.37 -19.18
CA ASN A 619 -37.01 15.59 -19.77
C ASN A 619 -36.05 16.11 -20.86
N ALA A 620 -36.41 15.91 -22.12
CA ALA A 620 -35.60 16.35 -23.25
C ALA A 620 -35.76 17.85 -23.57
N MET A 621 -34.66 18.56 -23.75
CA MET A 621 -34.69 19.95 -24.20
C MET A 621 -35.18 20.05 -25.64
N LYS A 622 -35.88 21.15 -25.95
CA LYS A 622 -36.32 21.41 -27.32
C LYS A 622 -35.16 21.86 -28.19
N GLU A 623 -35.29 21.59 -29.48
CA GLU A 623 -34.43 22.16 -30.51
C GLU A 623 -34.25 23.67 -30.29
N THR A 624 -33.01 24.04 -30.00
CA THR A 624 -32.59 25.40 -29.74
C THR A 624 -31.37 25.69 -30.59
N LYS A 625 -31.34 26.88 -31.18
CA LYS A 625 -30.29 27.32 -32.09
C LYS A 625 -29.63 28.57 -31.55
N LYS A 626 -28.29 28.59 -31.49
CA LYS A 626 -27.51 29.79 -31.18
C LYS A 626 -26.36 29.97 -32.18
N PRO A 627 -26.02 31.22 -32.54
CA PRO A 627 -24.92 31.49 -33.45
C PRO A 627 -23.57 31.27 -32.76
N ALA A 628 -22.71 30.45 -33.37
CA ALA A 628 -21.30 30.32 -33.08
C ALA A 628 -20.49 31.16 -34.09
N LYS A 629 -19.51 31.92 -33.60
CA LYS A 629 -18.64 32.72 -34.45
C LYS A 629 -17.22 32.74 -33.89
N ALA A 630 -16.29 32.16 -34.63
CA ALA A 630 -14.87 32.32 -34.34
C ALA A 630 -14.41 33.75 -34.68
N ILE A 631 -13.73 34.40 -33.74
CA ILE A 631 -13.06 35.69 -33.93
C ILE A 631 -11.57 35.55 -33.67
N SER A 632 -10.76 36.48 -34.18
CA SER A 632 -9.30 36.36 -34.12
C SER A 632 -8.73 36.26 -32.69
N SER A 633 -9.42 36.78 -31.67
CA SER A 633 -9.00 36.61 -30.27
C SER A 633 -9.23 35.21 -29.71
N ASN A 634 -10.05 34.38 -30.35
CA ASN A 634 -10.24 32.96 -29.99
C ASN A 634 -9.02 32.10 -30.35
N LEU A 635 -8.09 32.63 -31.15
CA LEU A 635 -6.84 31.93 -31.49
C LEU A 635 -5.73 32.15 -30.46
N ALA A 636 -5.89 33.10 -29.53
CA ALA A 636 -4.88 33.35 -28.52
C ALA A 636 -4.99 32.33 -27.40
N SER A 637 -3.88 31.73 -26.97
CA SER A 637 -3.82 30.94 -25.75
C SER A 637 -4.16 31.78 -24.52
N ALA A 638 -4.40 31.10 -23.38
CA ALA A 638 -4.43 31.77 -22.09
C ALA A 638 -3.09 32.44 -21.78
N LYS A 639 -3.10 33.36 -20.83
CA LYS A 639 -1.92 34.09 -20.37
C LYS A 639 -1.85 34.02 -18.87
N LEU A 640 -0.65 33.80 -18.35
CA LEU A 640 -0.37 33.98 -16.94
C LEU A 640 -0.45 35.49 -16.61
N GLU A 641 -1.44 35.89 -15.81
CA GLU A 641 -1.60 37.28 -15.37
C GLU A 641 -0.74 37.59 -14.16
N THR A 642 -0.73 36.70 -13.17
CA THR A 642 0.04 36.90 -11.94
C THR A 642 0.61 35.59 -11.42
N ALA A 643 1.79 35.69 -10.80
CA ALA A 643 2.39 34.64 -9.98
C ALA A 643 2.80 35.26 -8.65
N VAL A 644 2.21 34.79 -7.56
CA VAL A 644 2.39 35.38 -6.22
C VAL A 644 2.80 34.31 -5.24
N ALA A 645 4.00 34.45 -4.65
CA ALA A 645 4.38 33.65 -3.49
C ALA A 645 3.52 34.04 -2.28
N THR A 646 2.68 33.12 -1.82
CA THR A 646 1.75 33.34 -0.69
C THR A 646 2.30 32.76 0.62
N GLY A 647 3.38 31.98 0.54
CA GLY A 647 4.08 31.41 1.68
C GLY A 647 5.48 30.93 1.32
N LYS A 648 6.16 30.31 2.29
CA LYS A 648 7.52 29.77 2.11
C LYS A 648 7.57 28.65 1.04
N ASN A 649 6.47 27.96 0.82
CA ASN A 649 6.38 26.79 -0.06
C ASN A 649 5.08 26.82 -0.88
N ALA A 650 4.54 28.01 -1.13
CA ALA A 650 3.23 28.19 -1.76
C ALA A 650 3.26 29.35 -2.77
N ILE A 651 2.81 29.07 -3.99
CA ILE A 651 2.65 30.06 -5.06
C ILE A 651 1.21 29.96 -5.58
N THR A 652 0.60 31.11 -5.86
CA THR A 652 -0.70 31.20 -6.52
C THR A 652 -0.51 31.83 -7.90
N LEU A 653 -0.96 31.13 -8.93
CA LEU A 653 -1.00 31.58 -10.31
C LEU A 653 -2.42 31.95 -10.69
N THR A 654 -2.59 33.02 -11.46
CA THR A 654 -3.89 33.42 -12.03
C THR A 654 -3.74 33.64 -13.52
N PHE A 655 -4.66 33.06 -14.30
CA PHE A 655 -4.70 33.12 -15.76
C PHE A 655 -5.85 34.00 -16.24
N ASP A 656 -5.72 34.55 -17.45
CA ASP A 656 -6.75 35.43 -18.05
C ASP A 656 -7.96 34.66 -18.61
N LYS A 657 -7.86 33.33 -18.66
CA LYS A 657 -8.87 32.38 -19.18
C LYS A 657 -8.83 31.09 -18.40
N GLU A 658 -9.91 30.32 -18.51
CA GLU A 658 -9.95 28.98 -17.97
C GLU A 658 -8.96 28.05 -18.67
N ILE A 659 -8.29 27.23 -17.88
CA ILE A 659 -7.26 26.29 -18.33
C ILE A 659 -7.71 24.84 -18.12
N ASP A 660 -7.13 23.92 -18.89
CA ASP A 660 -7.43 22.50 -18.78
C ASP A 660 -6.79 21.90 -17.52
N GLU A 661 -7.62 21.32 -16.65
CA GLU A 661 -7.23 20.76 -15.35
C GLU A 661 -6.08 19.74 -15.46
N THR A 662 -6.11 18.87 -16.47
CA THR A 662 -5.09 17.81 -16.62
C THR A 662 -3.71 18.43 -16.87
N THR A 663 -3.66 19.47 -17.71
CA THR A 663 -2.40 20.16 -18.00
C THR A 663 -2.01 21.14 -16.88
N ALA A 664 -2.97 21.72 -16.18
CA ALA A 664 -2.75 22.64 -15.06
C ALA A 664 -2.27 21.94 -13.78
N GLU A 665 -2.66 20.69 -13.58
CA GLU A 665 -2.23 19.90 -12.41
C GLU A 665 -0.97 19.06 -12.67
N ASN A 666 -0.50 19.04 -13.92
CA ASN A 666 0.75 18.41 -14.29
C ASN A 666 1.95 19.24 -13.81
N ILE A 667 2.58 18.81 -12.73
CA ILE A 667 3.74 19.48 -12.13
C ILE A 667 4.92 19.68 -13.09
N ALA A 668 5.04 18.89 -14.17
CA ALA A 668 6.10 19.06 -15.16
C ALA A 668 5.93 20.31 -16.04
N ASN A 669 4.75 20.92 -16.02
CA ASN A 669 4.45 22.12 -16.79
C ASN A 669 4.91 23.41 -16.08
N TYR A 670 5.60 23.28 -14.94
CA TYR A 670 6.05 24.39 -14.11
C TYR A 670 7.52 24.22 -13.74
N GLU A 671 8.32 25.26 -13.92
CA GLU A 671 9.70 25.32 -13.45
C GLU A 671 9.94 26.67 -12.77
N ILE A 672 10.33 26.64 -11.49
CA ILE A 672 10.71 27.82 -10.73
C ILE A 672 12.24 27.86 -10.64
N ASP A 673 12.83 29.03 -10.88
CA ASP A 673 14.28 29.22 -10.85
C ASP A 673 14.88 29.17 -9.43
N GLU A 674 16.17 29.51 -9.34
CA GLU A 674 16.93 29.57 -8.09
C GLU A 674 16.85 28.29 -7.24
N GLU A 675 16.96 27.15 -7.95
CA GLU A 675 16.99 25.78 -7.41
C GLU A 675 15.67 25.28 -6.76
N VAL A 676 14.56 26.01 -6.93
CA VAL A 676 13.22 25.55 -6.49
C VAL A 676 12.73 24.40 -7.39
N GLY A 677 12.86 24.58 -8.70
CA GLY A 677 12.45 23.66 -9.78
C GLY A 677 10.94 23.41 -9.81
N ALA A 678 10.54 22.20 -10.18
CA ALA A 678 9.12 21.84 -10.31
C ALA A 678 8.39 21.79 -8.95
N PRO A 679 7.09 22.13 -8.94
CA PRO A 679 6.26 22.03 -7.75
C PRO A 679 6.07 20.58 -7.30
N THR A 680 5.90 20.39 -5.99
CA THR A 680 5.52 19.12 -5.38
C THR A 680 4.03 18.81 -5.49
N LYS A 681 3.20 19.82 -5.77
CA LYS A 681 1.76 19.69 -6.07
C LYS A 681 1.32 20.90 -6.92
N ALA A 682 0.44 20.68 -7.89
CA ALA A 682 -0.32 21.71 -8.57
C ALA A 682 -1.81 21.35 -8.46
N GLU A 683 -2.66 22.34 -8.19
CA GLU A 683 -4.10 22.15 -7.99
C GLU A 683 -4.87 23.29 -8.65
N LEU A 684 -5.73 22.97 -9.62
CA LEU A 684 -6.63 23.94 -10.22
C LEU A 684 -7.79 24.21 -9.25
N GLN A 685 -8.17 25.47 -9.08
CA GLN A 685 -9.28 25.85 -8.20
C GLN A 685 -10.60 25.88 -8.98
N ASP A 686 -11.73 25.78 -8.28
CA ASP A 686 -13.09 25.75 -8.86
C ASP A 686 -13.43 26.91 -9.81
N ASP A 687 -12.69 28.01 -9.75
CA ASP A 687 -12.84 29.16 -10.65
C ASP A 687 -12.28 28.90 -12.06
N GLY A 688 -11.56 27.79 -12.27
CA GLY A 688 -10.97 27.37 -13.54
C GLY A 688 -9.78 28.22 -14.01
N VAL A 689 -9.41 29.27 -13.28
CA VAL A 689 -8.41 30.27 -13.68
C VAL A 689 -7.28 30.43 -12.67
N THR A 690 -7.39 29.83 -11.48
CA THR A 690 -6.40 29.93 -10.42
C THR A 690 -5.74 28.56 -10.18
N VAL A 691 -4.41 28.52 -10.20
CA VAL A 691 -3.64 27.32 -9.82
C VAL A 691 -2.86 27.58 -8.54
N LYS A 692 -2.97 26.68 -7.57
CA LYS A 692 -2.14 26.68 -6.36
C LYS A 692 -1.03 25.67 -6.50
N LEU A 693 0.21 26.15 -6.35
CA LEU A 693 1.41 25.32 -6.36
C LEU A 693 1.95 25.15 -4.93
N GLU A 694 2.17 23.90 -4.51
CA GLU A 694 3.07 23.59 -3.40
C GLU A 694 4.48 23.35 -3.95
N VAL A 695 5.45 24.18 -3.57
CA VAL A 695 6.82 24.14 -4.12
C VAL A 695 7.85 23.75 -3.05
N ASN A 696 9.08 23.46 -3.48
CA ASN A 696 10.21 23.42 -2.55
C ASN A 696 10.36 24.77 -1.82
N ASP A 697 11.00 24.76 -0.65
CA ASP A 697 11.18 25.95 0.17
C ASP A 697 11.81 27.11 -0.64
N ILE A 698 11.04 28.18 -0.80
CA ILE A 698 11.49 29.48 -1.32
C ILE A 698 12.41 30.10 -0.26
N ILE A 699 13.64 30.43 -0.66
CA ILE A 699 14.70 30.89 0.24
C ILE A 699 14.72 32.42 0.27
N ASN A 700 14.55 32.99 1.46
CA ASN A 700 14.73 34.43 1.65
C ASN A 700 16.16 34.86 1.29
N GLY A 701 16.31 35.73 0.29
CA GLY A 701 17.62 36.23 -0.15
C GLY A 701 17.67 36.58 -1.64
N TYR A 702 16.79 35.98 -2.44
CA TYR A 702 16.56 36.36 -3.83
C TYR A 702 15.58 37.53 -3.90
N GLY A 703 15.79 38.44 -4.86
CA GLY A 703 14.96 39.63 -5.02
C GLY A 703 13.61 39.31 -5.64
N GLU A 704 13.65 38.53 -6.73
CA GLU A 704 12.51 38.04 -7.50
C GLU A 704 12.83 36.59 -7.91
N TYR A 705 11.79 35.79 -8.16
CA TYR A 705 11.87 34.43 -8.68
C TYR A 705 11.15 34.41 -10.02
N ASP A 706 11.72 33.72 -11.00
CA ASP A 706 11.09 33.48 -12.29
C ASP A 706 10.38 32.12 -12.27
N ILE A 707 9.15 32.11 -12.81
CA ILE A 707 8.41 30.88 -13.08
C ILE A 707 8.21 30.73 -14.59
N ILE A 708 8.54 29.56 -15.10
CA ILE A 708 8.24 29.13 -16.46
C ILE A 708 7.01 28.25 -16.37
N VAL A 709 6.00 28.56 -17.19
CA VAL A 709 4.79 27.76 -17.39
C VAL A 709 4.81 27.32 -18.85
N ASP A 710 4.96 26.02 -19.09
CA ASP A 710 5.13 25.43 -20.42
C ASP A 710 4.32 24.13 -20.49
N GLY A 711 3.51 23.93 -21.53
CA GLY A 711 2.63 22.75 -21.62
C GLY A 711 1.29 22.84 -20.88
N VAL A 712 0.98 23.96 -20.21
CA VAL A 712 -0.40 24.23 -19.74
C VAL A 712 -1.23 24.62 -20.96
N GLU A 713 -2.44 24.09 -21.10
CA GLU A 713 -3.36 24.40 -22.19
C GLU A 713 -4.56 25.18 -21.66
N ASP A 714 -5.08 26.10 -22.48
CA ASP A 714 -6.43 26.62 -22.27
C ASP A 714 -7.49 25.55 -22.60
N LEU A 715 -8.76 25.79 -22.22
CA LEU A 715 -9.84 24.84 -22.56
C LEU A 715 -10.00 24.59 -24.08
N ALA A 716 -9.46 25.47 -24.93
CA ALA A 716 -9.49 25.32 -26.38
C ALA A 716 -8.36 24.41 -26.93
N GLY A 717 -7.47 23.92 -26.06
CA GLY A 717 -6.28 23.15 -26.41
C GLY A 717 -5.12 24.00 -26.91
N ASN A 718 -5.14 25.32 -26.68
CA ASN A 718 -3.99 26.16 -27.01
C ASN A 718 -3.00 26.16 -25.84
N GLU A 719 -1.79 25.68 -26.11
CA GLU A 719 -0.67 25.72 -25.18
C GLU A 719 -0.25 27.16 -24.86
N LEU A 720 0.04 27.45 -23.60
CA LEU A 720 0.65 28.70 -23.17
C LEU A 720 2.11 28.76 -23.67
N TYR A 721 2.52 29.92 -24.19
CA TYR A 721 3.89 30.19 -24.66
C TYR A 721 4.51 31.41 -23.99
#